data_AF-A0A1S3WIJ2-F1
#
_entry.id   AF-A0A1S3WIJ2-F1
#
_cell.length_a   1.000
_cell.length_b   1.000
_cell.length_c   1.000
_cell.angle_alpha   90.00
_cell.angle_beta   90.00
_cell.angle_gamma   90.00
#
_symmetry.space_group_name_H-M   'P 1'
#
loop_
_entity.id
_entity.type
_entity.pdbx_description
1 polymer ?
#
loop_
_entity_poly.entity_id
_entity_poly.type
_entity_poly.pdbx_seq_one_letter_code
_entity_poly.pdbx_strand_id
1 'polypeptide(L)'
;MLTRNCLPLLLWVLFDGGLLTPLQPQPQQTLATESRENVIHLPGQRSHFQRAKRGWVWNQFFVLEEYMGSEPQYVGKLHSDLDKGEGTVKYTLSGDGAGTVFTIDETTGDIHAIRSLDREEKPFYTLRAQAVDIETSKPLEPESEFIIKVQDINDNEPKFLDGPYVASVPEMSPVGVIRTALPNMDREVKEQYQVLIQAKDMGGQLGGLAGTTIVNITLTDVNDNPPRFPKSIFHLKVPESSPIGSAIGRIRAVDPDFGPNAEIEYNIVPGDGGNLFDIVTDEDTQEGVIKLKKPLDFETKKAYTFKVEASNLHLDHRFHSAGPFKDTATVKISVMDVDEPPVFSKPLYTMEVYEDTPVGTVIGAVTAQDLDVGSSAVRYLIDWKSDGDSYFTIDASEGTVATNELLDRESTAQYNFSIIASKVSNPLLASKVNILINVLDVNEFPPELSVPYETAVCENAKPGQIIQIVSAADRDLSPAGQQFSFRLSPEAAIKPNFTVRDFRNNTAGIETQRNGYSRRQQELYSLPVVIEDSSYPVQSSTSTMTIRVCRCDSDGTILSCNVEAIFLPVGLSTGALIAILLCIVILLVIVVLYVALRRQKKKDTLMTSKEDIRDNVIHYDDEGGGEEDTQAFDIGALRNPKVIEDNKIRRDIKPDSLCLPRQRPPMEDNTDIRDFINQRLQENDVDPTAPPYDSLATYAYEGNGSIAESLSSIDSVTTEADQDYDYLSDWGPRFKVLADMFGEEESYNPDKVT
;
A
#
# COMPACT_ATOMS: atom_id res chain seq x y z
N MET A 1 -1.28 -1.43 -69.87
CA MET A 1 -0.40 -0.25 -70.09
C MET A 1 0.74 -0.36 -69.08
N LEU A 2 1.98 -0.55 -69.53
CA LEU A 2 2.99 0.50 -69.76
C LEU A 2 3.39 1.23 -68.46
N THR A 3 4.67 1.34 -68.04
CA THR A 3 5.97 0.77 -68.50
C THR A 3 7.10 1.28 -67.59
N ARG A 4 8.17 0.49 -67.31
CA ARG A 4 9.62 0.89 -67.19
C ARG A 4 9.95 1.93 -66.08
N ASN A 5 11.15 2.08 -65.49
CA ASN A 5 12.50 1.49 -65.48
C ASN A 5 13.12 1.91 -64.10
N CYS A 6 14.26 1.45 -63.55
CA CYS A 6 15.35 0.57 -64.02
C CYS A 6 16.07 -0.13 -62.82
N LEU A 7 17.23 -0.72 -63.10
CA LEU A 7 18.27 -1.23 -62.16
C LEU A 7 19.37 -0.15 -61.88
N PRO A 8 20.48 -0.38 -61.10
CA PRO A 8 21.08 -1.67 -60.66
C PRO A 8 21.75 -1.82 -59.24
N LEU A 9 21.95 -3.10 -58.85
CA LEU A 9 23.11 -3.73 -58.14
C LEU A 9 23.52 -3.24 -56.70
N LEU A 10 24.01 -4.10 -55.78
CA LEU A 10 25.02 -5.17 -55.93
C LEU A 10 24.88 -6.31 -54.86
N LEU A 11 25.03 -7.59 -55.28
CA LEU A 11 25.51 -8.84 -54.60
C LEU A 11 25.11 -9.21 -53.13
N TRP A 12 24.85 -10.47 -52.72
CA TRP A 12 24.64 -11.79 -53.40
C TRP A 12 24.01 -12.81 -52.39
N VAL A 13 22.93 -13.55 -52.74
CA VAL A 13 22.87 -15.00 -53.18
C VAL A 13 22.96 -16.03 -52.01
N LEU A 14 21.83 -16.55 -51.49
CA LEU A 14 21.06 -17.79 -51.83
C LEU A 14 21.71 -19.11 -51.28
N PHE A 15 21.07 -20.00 -50.50
CA PHE A 15 19.76 -20.73 -50.46
C PHE A 15 19.65 -22.02 -51.32
N ASP A 16 19.51 -23.15 -50.60
CA ASP A 16 18.94 -24.49 -50.86
C ASP A 16 18.99 -25.23 -52.21
N GLY A 17 19.22 -26.55 -52.10
CA GLY A 17 18.27 -27.53 -52.67
C GLY A 17 18.84 -28.84 -53.22
N GLY A 18 18.40 -29.98 -52.66
CA GLY A 18 18.32 -31.26 -53.39
C GLY A 18 19.21 -32.42 -52.90
N LEU A 19 18.57 -33.49 -52.42
CA LEU A 19 19.20 -34.75 -51.99
C LEU A 19 19.10 -35.81 -53.11
N LEU A 20 20.15 -36.64 -53.34
CA LEU A 20 20.07 -38.11 -53.41
C LEU A 20 21.37 -38.81 -53.88
N THR A 21 22.06 -39.43 -52.92
CA THR A 21 22.80 -40.72 -53.01
C THR A 21 24.03 -40.89 -53.94
N PRO A 22 24.96 -41.84 -53.62
CA PRO A 22 26.38 -41.55 -53.77
C PRO A 22 27.11 -42.35 -54.87
N LEU A 23 28.26 -41.81 -55.30
CA LEU A 23 29.28 -42.53 -56.05
C LEU A 23 30.67 -42.27 -55.44
N GLN A 24 31.37 -43.36 -55.17
CA GLN A 24 32.75 -43.42 -54.69
C GLN A 24 33.73 -43.30 -55.88
N PRO A 25 34.83 -42.53 -55.78
CA PRO A 25 35.96 -42.67 -56.70
C PRO A 25 37.28 -43.05 -56.02
N GLN A 26 38.10 -43.77 -56.78
CA GLN A 26 39.47 -44.19 -56.51
C GLN A 26 40.50 -43.06 -56.76
N PRO A 27 41.77 -43.20 -56.31
CA PRO A 27 42.78 -42.14 -56.44
C PRO A 27 43.25 -41.90 -57.88
N GLN A 28 43.58 -40.65 -58.19
CA GLN A 28 44.14 -40.25 -59.49
C GLN A 28 45.66 -40.47 -59.56
N GLN A 29 46.10 -41.14 -60.62
CA GLN A 29 47.45 -41.02 -61.15
C GLN A 29 47.49 -39.83 -62.12
N THR A 30 48.48 -38.96 -61.99
CA THR A 30 48.79 -37.93 -63.00
C THR A 30 50.02 -38.36 -63.82
N LEU A 31 49.81 -38.70 -65.09
CA LEU A 31 50.90 -38.84 -66.06
C LEU A 31 51.49 -37.45 -66.36
N ALA A 32 52.81 -37.32 -66.23
CA ALA A 32 53.57 -36.30 -66.94
C ALA A 32 53.94 -36.79 -68.34
N THR A 33 53.85 -35.93 -69.34
CA THR A 33 54.10 -36.23 -70.76
C THR A 33 55.59 -36.24 -71.10
N GLU A 34 56.10 -37.36 -71.64
CA GLU A 34 57.40 -37.41 -72.31
C GLU A 34 57.28 -37.17 -73.82
N SER A 35 58.18 -36.33 -74.35
CA SER A 35 58.33 -36.02 -75.76
C SER A 35 59.17 -37.09 -76.49
N ARG A 36 58.61 -37.71 -77.54
CA ARG A 36 59.36 -38.55 -78.49
C ARG A 36 60.15 -37.69 -79.49
N GLU A 37 61.48 -37.83 -79.50
CA GLU A 37 62.28 -37.62 -80.71
C GLU A 37 62.90 -38.96 -81.16
N ASN A 38 62.84 -39.22 -82.47
CA ASN A 38 63.36 -40.44 -83.07
C ASN A 38 64.86 -40.27 -83.39
N VAL A 39 65.70 -41.23 -83.01
CA VAL A 39 67.10 -41.31 -83.47
C VAL A 39 67.28 -42.46 -84.45
N ILE A 40 67.92 -42.14 -85.58
CA ILE A 40 68.13 -43.01 -86.74
C ILE A 40 69.29 -43.99 -86.48
N HIS A 41 69.13 -45.24 -86.88
CA HIS A 41 70.21 -46.24 -86.83
C HIS A 41 71.22 -46.03 -87.98
N LEU A 42 72.49 -45.84 -87.63
CA LEU A 42 73.66 -46.07 -88.48
C LEU A 42 74.64 -46.98 -87.72
N PRO A 43 75.22 -48.02 -88.35
CA PRO A 43 76.03 -49.01 -87.64
C PRO A 43 77.51 -48.65 -87.59
N GLY A 44 78.16 -48.88 -86.44
CA GLY A 44 79.61 -49.10 -86.40
C GLY A 44 80.41 -48.31 -85.36
N GLN A 45 80.25 -48.63 -84.07
CA GLN A 45 81.36 -48.50 -83.12
C GLN A 45 81.23 -49.48 -81.96
N ARG A 46 82.30 -50.22 -81.65
CA ARG A 46 82.38 -51.06 -80.44
C ARG A 46 82.68 -50.15 -79.25
N SER A 47 81.73 -49.96 -78.35
CA SER A 47 81.98 -49.44 -77.01
C SER A 47 82.10 -50.60 -76.02
N HIS A 48 83.05 -50.49 -75.08
CA HIS A 48 83.14 -51.42 -73.95
C HIS A 48 81.90 -51.27 -73.07
N PHE A 49 81.27 -52.40 -72.70
CA PHE A 49 80.23 -52.41 -71.68
C PHE A 49 80.85 -52.17 -70.31
N GLN A 50 80.89 -50.91 -69.88
CA GLN A 50 81.10 -50.56 -68.48
C GLN A 50 79.74 -50.64 -67.77
N ARG A 51 79.61 -51.51 -66.77
CA ARG A 51 78.37 -51.70 -66.02
C ARG A 51 78.10 -50.46 -65.18
N ALA A 52 77.07 -49.69 -65.51
CA ALA A 52 76.61 -48.60 -64.64
C ALA A 52 76.16 -49.19 -63.29
N LYS A 53 76.71 -48.69 -62.18
CA LYS A 53 76.33 -49.08 -60.81
C LYS A 53 74.85 -48.67 -60.62
N ARG A 54 73.94 -49.64 -60.50
CA ARG A 54 72.55 -49.34 -60.10
C ARG A 54 72.59 -48.81 -58.67
N GLY A 55 71.91 -47.70 -58.40
CA GLY A 55 71.74 -47.21 -57.04
C GLY A 55 71.08 -48.25 -56.14
N TRP A 56 71.35 -48.18 -54.84
CA TRP A 56 70.80 -49.10 -53.83
C TRP A 56 69.27 -49.09 -53.87
N VAL A 57 68.67 -50.28 -53.98
CA VAL A 57 67.20 -50.46 -54.07
C VAL A 57 66.54 -50.52 -52.68
N TRP A 58 67.34 -50.61 -51.62
CA TRP A 58 66.89 -50.61 -50.22
C TRP A 58 67.68 -49.55 -49.45
N ASN A 59 67.10 -48.36 -49.31
CA ASN A 59 67.64 -47.25 -48.50
C ASN A 59 66.96 -47.14 -47.13
N GLN A 60 66.30 -48.22 -46.69
CA GLN A 60 65.49 -48.26 -45.48
C GLN A 60 65.71 -49.57 -44.72
N PHE A 61 65.98 -49.46 -43.42
CA PHE A 61 65.87 -50.57 -42.47
C PHE A 61 64.63 -50.38 -41.60
N PHE A 62 64.14 -51.48 -41.01
CA PHE A 62 62.98 -51.48 -40.13
C PHE A 62 63.34 -52.14 -38.81
N VAL A 63 62.92 -51.52 -37.71
CA VAL A 63 63.15 -51.99 -36.35
C VAL A 63 61.85 -51.85 -35.59
N LEU A 64 61.43 -52.89 -34.86
CA LEU A 64 60.28 -52.81 -33.96
C LEU A 64 60.65 -51.99 -32.74
N GLU A 65 59.76 -51.12 -32.27
CA GLU A 65 59.84 -50.66 -30.90
C GLU A 65 59.60 -51.82 -29.94
N GLU A 66 60.50 -52.03 -28.99
CA GLU A 66 60.36 -53.11 -28.01
C GLU A 66 61.08 -52.68 -26.72
N TYR A 67 60.53 -53.08 -25.57
CA TYR A 67 61.24 -52.96 -24.31
C TYR A 67 62.36 -54.00 -24.24
N MET A 68 63.57 -53.57 -24.55
CA MET A 68 64.74 -54.44 -24.61
C MET A 68 65.42 -54.64 -23.25
N GLY A 69 65.90 -55.86 -23.04
CA GLY A 69 66.84 -56.19 -21.97
C GLY A 69 68.28 -55.71 -22.26
N SER A 70 69.27 -56.42 -21.74
CA SER A 70 70.68 -55.99 -21.77
C SER A 70 71.45 -56.25 -23.08
N GLU A 71 70.79 -56.70 -24.15
CA GLU A 71 71.44 -57.07 -25.42
C GLU A 71 71.07 -56.12 -26.57
N PRO A 72 72.02 -55.68 -27.42
CA PRO A 72 71.73 -54.83 -28.58
C PRO A 72 70.89 -55.55 -29.67
N GLN A 73 69.92 -54.85 -30.24
CA GLN A 73 69.03 -55.39 -31.27
C GLN A 73 69.65 -55.15 -32.66
N TYR A 74 69.87 -56.22 -33.42
CA TYR A 74 70.41 -56.13 -34.78
C TYR A 74 69.39 -55.50 -35.74
N VAL A 75 69.81 -54.44 -36.43
CA VAL A 75 68.99 -53.64 -37.36
C VAL A 75 69.19 -54.07 -38.81
N GLY A 76 70.43 -54.43 -39.15
CA GLY A 76 70.82 -54.72 -40.53
C GLY A 76 72.33 -54.62 -40.72
N LYS A 77 72.80 -54.92 -41.93
CA LYS A 77 74.22 -54.93 -42.29
C LYS A 77 74.45 -54.04 -43.50
N LEU A 78 75.51 -53.24 -43.43
CA LEU A 78 76.09 -52.56 -44.58
C LEU A 78 77.30 -53.36 -45.06
N HIS A 79 77.46 -53.45 -46.38
CA HIS A 79 78.56 -54.20 -46.99
C HIS A 79 78.95 -53.56 -48.32
N SER A 80 80.24 -53.33 -48.52
CA SER A 80 80.80 -52.83 -49.77
C SER A 80 81.26 -53.98 -50.67
N ASP A 81 81.07 -53.86 -51.98
CA ASP A 81 81.61 -54.82 -52.96
C ASP A 81 83.15 -54.79 -53.08
N LEU A 82 83.79 -53.83 -52.42
CA LEU A 82 85.25 -53.75 -52.24
C LEU A 82 85.74 -54.54 -51.01
N ASP A 83 84.86 -54.87 -50.07
CA ASP A 83 85.19 -55.64 -48.87
C ASP A 83 85.16 -57.15 -49.17
N LYS A 84 86.34 -57.76 -49.23
CA LYS A 84 86.52 -59.19 -49.51
C LYS A 84 86.61 -60.05 -48.25
N GLY A 85 86.40 -59.48 -47.06
CA GLY A 85 86.62 -60.16 -45.78
C GLY A 85 88.10 -60.28 -45.38
N GLU A 86 88.98 -59.50 -46.01
CA GLU A 86 90.42 -59.43 -45.69
C GLU A 86 90.74 -58.43 -44.55
N GLY A 87 89.72 -57.76 -43.99
CA GLY A 87 89.86 -56.82 -42.86
C GLY A 87 90.39 -55.43 -43.23
N THR A 88 90.43 -55.09 -44.51
CA THR A 88 90.98 -53.83 -45.05
C THR A 88 89.97 -52.68 -45.10
N VAL A 89 88.68 -52.97 -44.96
CA VAL A 89 87.58 -51.99 -44.98
C VAL A 89 87.09 -51.75 -43.56
N LYS A 90 86.90 -50.48 -43.22
CA LYS A 90 86.28 -50.01 -41.98
C LYS A 90 84.98 -49.28 -42.30
N TYR A 91 83.90 -49.65 -41.64
CA TYR A 91 82.60 -48.99 -41.77
C TYR A 91 82.43 -47.91 -40.69
N THR A 92 81.98 -46.72 -41.07
CA THR A 92 81.64 -45.64 -40.14
C THR A 92 80.18 -45.24 -40.29
N LEU A 93 79.57 -44.80 -39.18
CA LEU A 93 78.18 -44.38 -39.08
C LEU A 93 78.11 -42.95 -38.52
N SER A 94 77.33 -42.09 -39.16
CA SER A 94 77.11 -40.68 -38.82
C SER A 94 75.61 -40.33 -38.96
N GLY A 95 75.18 -39.17 -38.44
CA GLY A 95 73.78 -38.73 -38.50
C GLY A 95 72.97 -39.01 -37.22
N ASP A 96 71.65 -39.11 -37.35
CA ASP A 96 70.72 -39.09 -36.23
C ASP A 96 70.85 -40.33 -35.32
N GLY A 97 71.36 -40.12 -34.10
CA GLY A 97 71.52 -41.19 -33.11
C GLY A 97 72.74 -42.09 -33.31
N ALA A 98 73.64 -41.76 -34.26
CA ALA A 98 74.89 -42.49 -34.45
C ALA A 98 75.76 -42.42 -33.18
N GLY A 99 76.21 -43.58 -32.68
CA GLY A 99 77.02 -43.72 -31.47
C GLY A 99 76.26 -43.62 -30.14
N THR A 100 74.96 -43.30 -30.15
CA THR A 100 74.14 -43.12 -28.92
C THR A 100 72.86 -43.95 -28.90
N VAL A 101 72.23 -44.14 -30.05
CA VAL A 101 71.04 -44.99 -30.26
C VAL A 101 71.41 -46.16 -31.17
N PHE A 102 72.18 -45.91 -32.23
CA PHE A 102 72.66 -46.91 -33.17
C PHE A 102 74.19 -46.96 -33.19
N THR A 103 74.74 -48.16 -33.14
CA THR A 103 76.17 -48.43 -33.33
C THR A 103 76.37 -49.30 -34.57
N ILE A 104 77.54 -49.16 -35.21
CA ILE A 104 77.98 -50.07 -36.26
C ILE A 104 79.24 -50.78 -35.79
N ASP A 105 79.34 -52.08 -36.02
CA ASP A 105 80.61 -52.80 -35.94
C ASP A 105 81.48 -52.35 -37.12
N GLU A 106 82.58 -51.67 -36.80
CA GLU A 106 83.51 -51.11 -37.77
C GLU A 106 84.11 -52.14 -38.72
N THR A 107 84.17 -53.42 -38.31
CA THR A 107 84.82 -54.51 -39.07
C THR A 107 83.84 -55.38 -39.85
N THR A 108 82.63 -55.59 -39.33
CA THR A 108 81.63 -56.44 -39.99
C THR A 108 80.56 -55.64 -40.74
N GLY A 109 80.38 -54.35 -40.42
CA GLY A 109 79.31 -53.52 -40.97
C GLY A 109 77.92 -53.77 -40.37
N ASP A 110 77.83 -54.55 -39.29
CA ASP A 110 76.57 -54.87 -38.61
C ASP A 110 76.09 -53.71 -37.71
N ILE A 111 74.89 -53.20 -37.97
CA ILE A 111 74.26 -52.09 -37.25
C ILE A 111 73.36 -52.66 -36.15
N HIS A 112 73.51 -52.13 -34.94
CA HIS A 112 72.72 -52.50 -33.77
C HIS A 112 72.08 -51.26 -33.11
N ALA A 113 70.84 -51.40 -32.64
CA ALA A 113 70.22 -50.47 -31.70
C ALA A 113 70.68 -50.83 -30.28
N ILE A 114 71.22 -49.84 -29.56
CA ILE A 114 71.75 -49.99 -28.19
C ILE A 114 70.85 -49.34 -27.13
N ARG A 115 69.70 -48.80 -27.54
CA ARG A 115 68.65 -48.26 -26.68
C ARG A 115 67.30 -48.72 -27.22
N SER A 116 66.31 -48.84 -26.32
CA SER A 116 64.92 -48.99 -26.72
C SER A 116 64.51 -47.83 -27.63
N LEU A 117 63.79 -48.15 -28.70
CA LEU A 117 63.17 -47.19 -29.60
C LEU A 117 61.70 -47.02 -29.21
N ASP A 118 61.18 -45.82 -29.45
CA ASP A 118 59.79 -45.41 -29.24
C ASP A 118 59.41 -44.57 -30.47
N ARG A 119 58.41 -45.02 -31.21
CA ARG A 119 57.93 -44.41 -32.46
C ARG A 119 57.16 -43.13 -32.20
N GLU A 120 56.46 -43.03 -31.08
CA GLU A 120 55.69 -41.86 -30.66
C GLU A 120 56.63 -40.73 -30.23
N GLU A 121 57.81 -41.06 -29.68
CA GLU A 121 58.92 -40.12 -29.52
C GLU A 121 59.57 -39.78 -30.88
N LYS A 122 59.97 -40.78 -31.68
CA LYS A 122 60.60 -40.55 -32.99
C LYS A 122 60.39 -41.70 -34.01
N PRO A 123 59.58 -41.49 -35.06
CA PRO A 123 59.20 -42.58 -35.98
C PRO A 123 60.26 -43.01 -36.99
N PHE A 124 61.30 -42.21 -37.21
CA PHE A 124 62.43 -42.58 -38.08
C PHE A 124 63.71 -41.80 -37.76
N TYR A 125 64.85 -42.41 -38.09
CA TYR A 125 66.19 -41.83 -37.95
C TYR A 125 66.89 -41.83 -39.30
N THR A 126 67.43 -40.67 -39.70
CA THR A 126 68.22 -40.53 -40.92
C THR A 126 69.69 -40.65 -40.60
N LEU A 127 70.31 -41.73 -41.07
CA LEU A 127 71.70 -42.06 -40.85
C LEU A 127 72.48 -42.06 -42.16
N ARG A 128 73.78 -41.89 -42.03
CA ARG A 128 74.73 -41.90 -43.14
C ARG A 128 75.86 -42.86 -42.80
N ALA A 129 76.29 -43.62 -43.78
CA ALA A 129 77.40 -44.53 -43.61
C ALA A 129 78.40 -44.40 -44.75
N GLN A 130 79.67 -44.67 -44.41
CA GLN A 130 80.77 -44.63 -45.33
C GLN A 130 81.71 -45.81 -45.09
N ALA A 131 82.10 -46.49 -46.17
CA ALA A 131 83.18 -47.46 -46.14
C ALA A 131 84.50 -46.72 -46.39
N VAL A 132 85.42 -46.80 -45.44
CA VAL A 132 86.77 -46.22 -45.52
C VAL A 132 87.84 -47.31 -45.46
N ASP A 133 89.01 -47.02 -46.00
CA ASP A 133 90.20 -47.85 -45.91
C ASP A 133 90.77 -47.82 -44.47
N ILE A 134 91.04 -48.98 -43.88
CA ILE A 134 91.39 -49.10 -42.45
C ILE A 134 92.77 -48.48 -42.11
N GLU A 135 93.72 -48.50 -43.03
CA GLU A 135 95.08 -47.98 -42.81
C GLU A 135 95.19 -46.48 -43.14
N THR A 136 94.49 -46.02 -44.18
CA THR A 136 94.62 -44.66 -44.72
C THR A 136 93.44 -43.74 -44.40
N SER A 137 92.35 -44.27 -43.81
CA SER A 137 91.10 -43.55 -43.50
C SER A 137 90.47 -42.82 -44.70
N LYS A 138 90.78 -43.25 -45.93
CA LYS A 138 90.23 -42.67 -47.15
C LYS A 138 88.90 -43.32 -47.52
N PRO A 139 87.91 -42.55 -48.00
CA PRO A 139 86.63 -43.12 -48.43
C PRO A 139 86.83 -44.01 -49.66
N LEU A 140 86.40 -45.27 -49.54
CA LEU A 140 86.38 -46.27 -50.62
C LEU A 140 85.08 -46.19 -51.42
N GLU A 141 83.98 -45.84 -50.75
CA GLU A 141 82.67 -45.58 -51.36
C GLU A 141 82.15 -44.19 -50.94
N PRO A 142 81.26 -43.56 -51.73
CA PRO A 142 80.60 -42.31 -51.34
C PRO A 142 79.72 -42.51 -50.10
N GLU A 143 79.60 -41.46 -49.27
CA GLU A 143 78.68 -41.46 -48.12
C GLU A 143 77.26 -41.73 -48.61
N SER A 144 76.61 -42.73 -48.01
CA SER A 144 75.28 -43.22 -48.40
C SER A 144 74.29 -42.96 -47.28
N GLU A 145 73.22 -42.23 -47.58
CA GLU A 145 72.13 -41.93 -46.63
C GLU A 145 71.07 -43.02 -46.67
N PHE A 146 70.64 -43.47 -45.49
CA PHE A 146 69.59 -44.45 -45.30
C PHE A 146 68.73 -44.09 -44.08
N ILE A 147 67.52 -44.62 -44.03
CA ILE A 147 66.55 -44.32 -42.98
C ILE A 147 66.27 -45.59 -42.17
N ILE A 148 66.41 -45.54 -40.86
CA ILE A 148 65.85 -46.56 -39.97
C ILE A 148 64.43 -46.11 -39.62
N LYS A 149 63.42 -46.90 -39.99
CA LYS A 149 62.03 -46.66 -39.61
C LYS A 149 61.66 -47.52 -38.41
N VAL A 150 61.09 -46.89 -37.39
CA VAL A 150 60.53 -47.59 -36.24
C VAL A 150 59.16 -48.14 -36.64
N GLN A 151 58.91 -49.43 -36.38
CA GLN A 151 57.64 -50.09 -36.61
C GLN A 151 56.78 -50.03 -35.35
N ASP A 152 55.54 -49.60 -35.60
CA ASP A 152 54.43 -49.37 -34.69
C ASP A 152 53.99 -50.64 -33.96
N ILE A 153 53.90 -50.57 -32.63
CA ILE A 153 53.24 -51.52 -31.74
C ILE A 153 52.10 -50.80 -31.01
N ASN A 154 50.98 -51.48 -30.83
CA ASN A 154 49.83 -50.94 -30.11
C ASN A 154 50.05 -51.02 -28.58
N ASP A 155 50.97 -50.21 -28.06
CA ASP A 155 51.31 -50.09 -26.65
C ASP A 155 50.52 -48.98 -25.92
N ASN A 156 50.00 -48.01 -26.69
CA ASN A 156 49.26 -46.85 -26.21
C ASN A 156 47.73 -47.05 -26.29
N GLU A 157 47.04 -46.93 -25.15
CA GLU A 157 45.58 -47.00 -25.08
C GLU A 157 44.89 -45.73 -25.63
N PRO A 158 43.68 -45.85 -26.23
CA PRO A 158 42.91 -44.69 -26.68
C PRO A 158 42.41 -43.84 -25.51
N LYS A 159 42.76 -42.55 -25.51
CA LYS A 159 42.42 -41.58 -24.45
C LYS A 159 41.37 -40.58 -24.90
N PHE A 160 40.42 -40.28 -24.01
CA PHE A 160 39.47 -39.17 -24.19
C PHE A 160 40.14 -37.85 -23.83
N LEU A 161 39.97 -36.82 -24.67
CA LEU A 161 40.72 -35.56 -24.58
C LEU A 161 40.16 -34.60 -23.52
N ASP A 162 38.84 -34.64 -23.29
CA ASP A 162 38.12 -33.83 -22.31
C ASP A 162 37.27 -34.77 -21.44
N GLY A 163 37.06 -34.44 -20.17
CA GLY A 163 36.20 -35.25 -19.31
C GLY A 163 35.85 -34.59 -17.97
N PRO A 164 34.63 -34.79 -17.45
CA PRO A 164 33.53 -35.57 -18.02
C PRO A 164 32.79 -34.82 -19.15
N TYR A 165 32.23 -35.57 -20.10
CA TYR A 165 31.38 -34.99 -21.16
C TYR A 165 29.94 -34.81 -20.66
N VAL A 166 29.33 -33.66 -21.01
CA VAL A 166 27.93 -33.32 -20.69
C VAL A 166 27.12 -33.21 -21.97
N ALA A 167 25.93 -33.82 -21.99
CA ALA A 167 24.97 -33.69 -23.08
C ALA A 167 23.55 -33.51 -22.53
N SER A 168 22.77 -32.61 -23.13
CA SER A 168 21.36 -32.41 -22.83
C SER A 168 20.49 -32.88 -23.98
N VAL A 169 19.36 -33.51 -23.67
CA VAL A 169 18.41 -34.03 -24.67
C VAL A 169 16.97 -33.77 -24.20
N PRO A 170 16.09 -33.15 -25.02
CA PRO A 170 14.68 -33.03 -24.69
C PRO A 170 14.02 -34.40 -24.64
N GLU A 171 13.15 -34.62 -23.66
CA GLU A 171 12.38 -35.85 -23.60
C GLU A 171 11.42 -36.02 -24.77
N MET A 172 10.97 -37.26 -24.95
CA MET A 172 10.15 -37.69 -26.10
C MET A 172 10.72 -37.34 -27.50
N SER A 173 12.01 -36.97 -27.61
CA SER A 173 12.65 -36.60 -28.88
C SER A 173 12.65 -37.74 -29.92
N PRO A 174 12.29 -37.48 -31.19
CA PRO A 174 12.35 -38.49 -32.25
C PRO A 174 13.80 -38.84 -32.61
N VAL A 175 14.02 -40.12 -32.92
CA VAL A 175 15.35 -40.76 -32.80
C VAL A 175 16.38 -40.33 -33.86
N GLY A 176 17.38 -39.49 -33.53
CA GLY A 176 18.53 -39.35 -34.43
C GLY A 176 19.58 -38.24 -34.28
N VAL A 177 20.28 -38.08 -33.15
CA VAL A 177 21.76 -37.88 -33.03
C VAL A 177 22.11 -38.23 -31.57
N ILE A 178 23.03 -39.17 -31.35
CA ILE A 178 23.09 -40.00 -30.12
C ILE A 178 21.70 -40.62 -29.84
N ARG A 179 21.49 -41.84 -30.36
CA ARG A 179 20.17 -42.50 -30.28
C ARG A 179 20.00 -43.12 -28.90
N THR A 180 19.02 -42.64 -28.14
CA THR A 180 18.54 -43.29 -26.92
C THR A 180 17.99 -44.67 -27.30
N ALA A 181 18.44 -45.72 -26.60
CA ALA A 181 18.03 -47.10 -26.89
C ALA A 181 16.67 -47.48 -26.29
N LEU A 182 16.12 -46.61 -25.43
CA LEU A 182 14.85 -46.77 -24.73
C LEU A 182 13.83 -45.81 -25.37
N PRO A 183 12.73 -46.32 -25.97
CA PRO A 183 11.58 -45.47 -26.23
C PRO A 183 10.98 -45.02 -24.90
N ASN A 184 10.41 -43.81 -24.87
CA ASN A 184 9.76 -43.21 -23.70
C ASN A 184 10.76 -42.94 -22.55
N MET A 185 11.78 -42.12 -22.83
CA MET A 185 12.49 -41.40 -21.77
C MET A 185 11.64 -40.18 -21.36
N ASP A 186 11.56 -40.00 -20.04
CA ASP A 186 10.59 -39.19 -19.28
C ASP A 186 11.36 -38.72 -18.04
N ARG A 187 11.37 -37.41 -17.79
CA ARG A 187 12.17 -36.72 -16.77
C ARG A 187 11.54 -36.86 -15.39
N GLU A 188 10.22 -36.86 -15.31
CA GLU A 188 9.38 -36.99 -14.11
C GLU A 188 9.64 -38.33 -13.42
N VAL A 189 9.90 -39.39 -14.21
CA VAL A 189 10.38 -40.69 -13.76
C VAL A 189 11.88 -40.65 -13.45
N LYS A 190 12.72 -40.08 -14.33
CA LYS A 190 14.17 -39.97 -14.11
C LYS A 190 14.88 -38.95 -15.02
N GLU A 191 15.31 -37.85 -14.43
CA GLU A 191 16.07 -36.76 -15.08
C GLU A 191 17.50 -37.15 -15.55
N GLN A 192 18.29 -37.84 -14.71
CA GLN A 192 19.75 -37.97 -14.89
C GLN A 192 20.21 -39.40 -15.22
N TYR A 193 21.05 -39.52 -16.25
CA TYR A 193 21.65 -40.78 -16.68
C TYR A 193 23.17 -40.66 -16.79
N GLN A 194 23.88 -41.63 -16.24
CA GLN A 194 25.33 -41.76 -16.37
C GLN A 194 25.63 -42.95 -17.28
N VAL A 195 26.36 -42.71 -18.37
CA VAL A 195 26.72 -43.74 -19.35
C VAL A 195 28.24 -43.88 -19.36
N LEU A 196 28.74 -45.05 -18.94
CA LEU A 196 30.13 -45.42 -19.11
C LEU A 196 30.36 -45.80 -20.59
N ILE A 197 31.17 -45.01 -21.29
CA ILE A 197 31.59 -45.30 -22.66
C ILE A 197 33.01 -45.88 -22.66
N GLN A 198 33.26 -46.82 -23.56
CA GLN A 198 34.56 -47.44 -23.76
C GLN A 198 35.01 -47.20 -25.21
N ALA A 199 36.18 -46.59 -25.39
CA ALA A 199 36.89 -46.57 -26.65
C ALA A 199 37.86 -47.75 -26.68
N LYS A 200 37.93 -48.47 -27.80
CA LYS A 200 38.82 -49.62 -27.98
C LYS A 200 39.47 -49.55 -29.34
N ASP A 201 40.78 -49.78 -29.38
CA ASP A 201 41.56 -49.83 -30.62
C ASP A 201 41.31 -51.14 -31.42
N MET A 202 42.10 -51.38 -32.47
CA MET A 202 42.03 -52.57 -33.34
C MET A 202 40.62 -52.91 -33.86
N GLY A 203 39.76 -51.90 -34.06
CA GLY A 203 38.36 -52.11 -34.48
C GLY A 203 37.51 -52.87 -33.46
N GLY A 204 37.86 -52.84 -32.17
CA GLY A 204 37.12 -53.47 -31.08
C GLY A 204 37.45 -54.94 -30.81
N GLN A 205 38.40 -55.54 -31.55
CA GLN A 205 38.70 -56.97 -31.49
C GLN A 205 39.26 -57.42 -30.13
N LEU A 206 39.20 -58.73 -29.84
CA LEU A 206 39.75 -59.32 -28.62
C LEU A 206 41.28 -59.28 -28.66
N GLY A 207 41.88 -58.31 -27.98
CA GLY A 207 43.32 -58.06 -27.93
C GLY A 207 43.68 -56.58 -27.81
N GLY A 208 42.82 -55.68 -28.30
CA GLY A 208 43.04 -54.23 -28.28
C GLY A 208 42.93 -53.58 -26.89
N LEU A 209 43.66 -52.49 -26.67
CA LEU A 209 43.62 -51.67 -25.45
C LEU A 209 42.36 -50.81 -25.43
N ALA A 210 41.92 -50.39 -24.24
CA ALA A 210 40.65 -49.71 -24.08
C ALA A 210 40.62 -48.68 -22.94
N GLY A 211 40.39 -47.42 -23.30
CA GLY A 211 40.09 -46.34 -22.36
C GLY A 211 38.59 -46.23 -22.08
N THR A 212 38.23 -45.77 -20.88
CA THR A 212 36.83 -45.55 -20.47
C THR A 212 36.61 -44.15 -19.92
N THR A 213 35.46 -43.55 -20.20
CA THR A 213 35.01 -42.29 -19.56
C THR A 213 33.50 -42.30 -19.30
N ILE A 214 33.02 -41.36 -18.50
CA ILE A 214 31.62 -41.21 -18.14
C ILE A 214 31.02 -40.02 -18.90
N VAL A 215 29.86 -40.24 -19.52
CA VAL A 215 29.01 -39.19 -20.09
C VAL A 215 27.84 -38.97 -19.14
N ASN A 216 27.67 -37.73 -18.69
CA ASN A 216 26.50 -37.31 -17.92
C ASN A 216 25.45 -36.76 -18.88
N ILE A 217 24.29 -37.40 -18.92
CA ILE A 217 23.14 -37.02 -19.74
C ILE A 217 22.04 -36.49 -18.82
N THR A 218 21.61 -35.26 -19.05
CA THR A 218 20.44 -34.67 -18.40
C THR A 218 19.29 -34.57 -19.39
N LEU A 219 18.11 -35.04 -19.00
CA LEU A 219 16.88 -34.76 -19.74
C LEU A 219 16.47 -33.32 -19.51
N THR A 220 16.09 -32.62 -20.57
CA THR A 220 15.49 -31.28 -20.47
C THR A 220 13.97 -31.39 -20.56
N ASP A 221 13.34 -30.77 -19.57
CA ASP A 221 11.90 -30.70 -19.34
C ASP A 221 11.09 -30.17 -20.53
N VAL A 222 9.89 -30.72 -20.72
CA VAL A 222 8.91 -30.35 -21.73
C VAL A 222 7.52 -30.37 -21.10
N ASN A 223 6.69 -29.36 -21.37
CA ASN A 223 5.31 -29.32 -20.87
C ASN A 223 4.45 -30.45 -21.48
N ASP A 224 4.36 -31.58 -20.77
CA ASP A 224 3.54 -32.73 -21.13
C ASP A 224 2.53 -33.12 -20.04
N ASN A 225 2.64 -32.57 -18.82
CA ASN A 225 1.67 -32.74 -17.75
C ASN A 225 0.81 -31.49 -17.50
N PRO A 226 -0.53 -31.63 -17.36
CA PRO A 226 -1.39 -30.54 -16.93
C PRO A 226 -1.37 -30.35 -15.41
N PRO A 227 -1.55 -29.12 -14.89
CA PRO A 227 -1.64 -28.87 -13.47
C PRO A 227 -2.90 -29.53 -12.91
N ARG A 228 -2.76 -30.28 -11.81
CA ARG A 228 -3.86 -31.05 -11.20
C ARG A 228 -4.22 -30.57 -9.81
N PHE A 229 -5.51 -30.38 -9.55
CA PHE A 229 -5.96 -30.12 -8.19
C PHE A 229 -5.99 -31.42 -7.37
N PRO A 230 -5.35 -31.47 -6.18
CA PRO A 230 -5.37 -32.64 -5.31
C PRO A 230 -6.76 -32.90 -4.68
N LYS A 231 -7.68 -31.94 -4.79
CA LYS A 231 -9.06 -32.00 -4.32
C LYS A 231 -9.99 -31.43 -5.38
N SER A 232 -11.07 -32.14 -5.70
CA SER A 232 -12.10 -31.65 -6.63
C SER A 232 -13.02 -30.57 -6.03
N ILE A 233 -13.05 -30.46 -4.69
CA ILE A 233 -13.83 -29.46 -3.96
C ILE A 233 -12.97 -28.85 -2.85
N PHE A 234 -12.93 -27.51 -2.81
CA PHE A 234 -12.34 -26.73 -1.72
C PHE A 234 -13.46 -26.05 -0.91
N HIS A 235 -13.36 -26.13 0.41
CA HIS A 235 -14.28 -25.48 1.34
C HIS A 235 -13.55 -24.35 2.06
N LEU A 236 -13.99 -23.11 1.85
CA LEU A 236 -13.43 -21.92 2.47
C LEU A 236 -14.52 -21.22 3.31
N LYS A 237 -14.08 -20.50 4.33
CA LYS A 237 -14.96 -19.68 5.18
C LYS A 237 -14.48 -18.24 5.15
N VAL A 238 -15.42 -17.29 5.18
CA VAL A 238 -15.12 -15.85 5.18
C VAL A 238 -16.14 -15.13 6.07
N PRO A 239 -15.73 -14.33 7.07
CA PRO A 239 -16.66 -13.45 7.78
C PRO A 239 -17.13 -12.34 6.84
N GLU A 240 -18.39 -11.94 6.91
CA GLU A 240 -18.91 -10.93 5.97
C GLU A 240 -18.27 -9.55 6.10
N SER A 241 -17.87 -9.19 7.34
CA SER A 241 -17.09 -8.01 7.68
C SER A 241 -15.67 -7.97 7.09
N SER A 242 -15.28 -8.98 6.29
CA SER A 242 -14.00 -9.00 5.58
C SER A 242 -13.87 -7.81 4.62
N PRO A 243 -12.80 -7.00 4.71
CA PRO A 243 -12.62 -5.87 3.82
C PRO A 243 -12.35 -6.31 2.38
N ILE A 244 -12.68 -5.44 1.42
CA ILE A 244 -12.36 -5.65 0.00
C ILE A 244 -10.82 -5.76 -0.15
N GLY A 245 -10.38 -6.73 -0.95
CA GLY A 245 -8.96 -7.07 -1.15
C GLY A 245 -8.41 -8.13 -0.20
N SER A 246 -9.15 -8.49 0.87
CA SER A 246 -8.76 -9.56 1.78
C SER A 246 -8.60 -10.91 1.07
N ALA A 247 -7.63 -11.71 1.52
CA ALA A 247 -7.41 -13.07 1.04
C ALA A 247 -8.31 -14.05 1.82
N ILE A 248 -9.25 -14.68 1.12
CA ILE A 248 -10.24 -15.62 1.69
C ILE A 248 -9.63 -17.00 1.91
N GLY A 249 -8.70 -17.38 1.03
CA GLY A 249 -8.03 -18.67 1.10
C GLY A 249 -7.12 -18.89 -0.09
N ARG A 250 -6.23 -19.87 0.06
CA ARG A 250 -5.29 -20.31 -0.97
C ARG A 250 -5.72 -21.67 -1.50
N ILE A 251 -5.60 -21.87 -2.80
CA ILE A 251 -5.76 -23.17 -3.46
C ILE A 251 -4.52 -23.45 -4.30
N ARG A 252 -4.14 -24.72 -4.41
CA ARG A 252 -2.95 -25.14 -5.15
C ARG A 252 -3.30 -26.30 -6.07
N ALA A 253 -3.01 -26.13 -7.35
CA ALA A 253 -2.81 -27.24 -8.27
C ALA A 253 -1.34 -27.66 -8.21
N VAL A 254 -1.06 -28.92 -8.51
CA VAL A 254 0.28 -29.49 -8.55
C VAL A 254 0.59 -29.85 -9.99
N ASP A 255 1.69 -29.32 -10.48
CA ASP A 255 2.26 -29.65 -11.78
C ASP A 255 3.56 -30.47 -11.58
N PRO A 256 3.73 -31.64 -12.22
CA PRO A 256 4.97 -32.44 -12.15
C PRO A 256 6.18 -31.83 -12.87
N ASP A 257 5.96 -30.94 -13.84
CA ASP A 257 6.98 -30.44 -14.78
C ASP A 257 7.99 -29.50 -14.06
N PHE A 258 8.91 -28.85 -14.79
CA PHE A 258 9.97 -28.04 -14.18
C PHE A 258 10.10 -26.62 -14.74
N GLY A 259 10.36 -25.68 -13.83
CA GLY A 259 10.59 -24.28 -14.18
C GLY A 259 9.38 -23.66 -14.91
N PRO A 260 9.55 -23.02 -16.07
CA PRO A 260 8.49 -22.26 -16.75
C PRO A 260 7.37 -23.13 -17.34
N ASN A 261 7.56 -24.45 -17.43
CA ASN A 261 6.52 -25.39 -17.84
C ASN A 261 5.53 -25.65 -16.69
N ALA A 262 6.04 -25.68 -15.45
CA ALA A 262 5.25 -25.83 -14.21
C ALA A 262 4.63 -24.53 -13.68
N GLU A 263 4.73 -23.41 -14.39
CA GLU A 263 4.11 -22.13 -14.02
C GLU A 263 2.58 -22.18 -14.23
N ILE A 264 1.82 -21.94 -13.16
CA ILE A 264 0.36 -22.13 -13.13
C ILE A 264 -0.38 -20.79 -13.13
N GLU A 265 -1.17 -20.54 -14.16
CA GLU A 265 -2.17 -19.47 -14.17
C GLU A 265 -3.50 -19.99 -13.59
N TYR A 266 -4.06 -19.27 -12.61
CA TYR A 266 -5.38 -19.57 -12.05
C TYR A 266 -6.43 -18.56 -12.53
N ASN A 267 -7.59 -19.05 -12.95
CA ASN A 267 -8.69 -18.22 -13.45
C ASN A 267 -10.04 -18.66 -12.86
N ILE A 268 -10.85 -17.72 -12.37
CA ILE A 268 -12.23 -18.01 -11.92
C ILE A 268 -13.11 -18.19 -13.16
N VAL A 269 -13.71 -19.38 -13.30
CA VAL A 269 -14.68 -19.65 -14.36
C VAL A 269 -15.95 -18.83 -14.09
N PRO A 270 -16.42 -17.99 -15.04
CA PRO A 270 -17.58 -17.12 -14.83
C PRO A 270 -18.82 -17.88 -14.38
N GLY A 271 -19.43 -17.39 -13.31
CA GLY A 271 -20.55 -18.03 -12.63
C GLY A 271 -20.88 -17.27 -11.34
N ASP A 272 -21.34 -17.99 -10.32
CA ASP A 272 -21.87 -17.43 -9.07
C ASP A 272 -20.86 -16.59 -8.26
N GLY A 273 -19.55 -16.71 -8.55
CA GLY A 273 -18.47 -15.96 -7.90
C GLY A 273 -17.81 -14.86 -8.74
N GLY A 274 -18.01 -14.82 -10.07
CA GLY A 274 -17.17 -14.01 -10.98
C GLY A 274 -17.28 -12.49 -10.85
N ASN A 275 -18.26 -11.99 -10.10
CA ASN A 275 -18.46 -10.56 -9.81
C ASN A 275 -18.05 -10.15 -8.39
N LEU A 276 -17.78 -11.12 -7.50
CA LEU A 276 -17.59 -10.92 -6.06
C LEU A 276 -16.20 -11.34 -5.59
N PHE A 277 -15.58 -12.30 -6.28
CA PHE A 277 -14.25 -12.82 -5.97
C PHE A 277 -13.31 -12.60 -7.14
N ASP A 278 -12.03 -12.48 -6.80
CA ASP A 278 -10.91 -12.44 -7.73
C ASP A 278 -9.92 -13.55 -7.36
N ILE A 279 -8.99 -13.89 -8.26
CA ILE A 279 -7.90 -14.83 -7.96
C ILE A 279 -6.58 -14.30 -8.53
N VAL A 280 -5.51 -14.44 -7.76
CA VAL A 280 -4.17 -14.00 -8.13
C VAL A 280 -3.19 -15.14 -7.84
N THR A 281 -2.39 -15.53 -8.83
CA THR A 281 -1.25 -16.44 -8.59
C THR A 281 -0.20 -15.74 -7.73
N ASP A 282 0.22 -16.39 -6.65
CA ASP A 282 1.37 -16.03 -5.83
C ASP A 282 2.64 -16.59 -6.51
N GLU A 283 3.52 -15.71 -6.99
CA GLU A 283 4.66 -16.08 -7.86
C GLU A 283 5.65 -17.03 -7.15
N ASP A 284 5.90 -16.81 -5.86
CA ASP A 284 6.85 -17.60 -5.05
C ASP A 284 6.32 -19.02 -4.74
N THR A 285 5.02 -19.14 -4.48
CA THR A 285 4.41 -20.40 -4.00
C THR A 285 3.63 -21.17 -5.06
N GLN A 286 3.34 -20.53 -6.21
CA GLN A 286 2.46 -21.04 -7.28
C GLN A 286 1.04 -21.40 -6.78
N GLU A 287 0.57 -20.69 -5.74
CA GLU A 287 -0.77 -20.84 -5.18
C GLU A 287 -1.74 -19.78 -5.72
N GLY A 288 -2.97 -20.19 -6.02
CA GLY A 288 -4.06 -19.30 -6.37
C GLY A 288 -4.66 -18.69 -5.10
N VAL A 289 -4.38 -17.42 -4.84
CA VAL A 289 -4.93 -16.66 -3.70
C VAL A 289 -6.26 -16.05 -4.09
N ILE A 290 -7.35 -16.55 -3.51
CA ILE A 290 -8.70 -16.03 -3.75
C ILE A 290 -8.91 -14.78 -2.90
N LYS A 291 -9.26 -13.66 -3.55
CA LYS A 291 -9.44 -12.34 -2.92
C LYS A 291 -10.88 -11.86 -3.03
N LEU A 292 -11.31 -11.06 -2.06
CA LEU A 292 -12.64 -10.44 -2.06
C LEU A 292 -12.65 -9.16 -2.93
N LYS A 293 -13.62 -9.02 -3.84
CA LYS A 293 -13.73 -7.89 -4.79
C LYS A 293 -14.86 -6.91 -4.46
N LYS A 294 -15.85 -7.33 -3.67
CA LYS A 294 -17.03 -6.57 -3.23
C LYS A 294 -17.38 -6.99 -1.80
N PRO A 295 -18.06 -6.15 -1.00
CA PRO A 295 -18.51 -6.56 0.33
C PRO A 295 -19.42 -7.79 0.25
N LEU A 296 -19.42 -8.57 1.33
CA LEU A 296 -20.34 -9.68 1.54
C LEU A 296 -21.48 -9.24 2.45
N ASP A 297 -22.55 -10.03 2.42
CA ASP A 297 -23.79 -9.84 3.16
C ASP A 297 -24.36 -11.27 3.30
N PHE A 298 -24.40 -11.76 4.54
CA PHE A 298 -24.79 -13.11 4.90
C PHE A 298 -26.31 -13.29 4.77
N GLU A 299 -27.09 -12.28 5.14
CA GLU A 299 -28.55 -12.20 5.07
C GLU A 299 -29.04 -12.40 3.64
N THR A 300 -28.38 -11.73 2.69
CA THR A 300 -28.61 -11.85 1.25
C THR A 300 -28.15 -13.21 0.73
N LYS A 301 -26.92 -13.66 1.05
CA LYS A 301 -26.41 -14.94 0.51
C LYS A 301 -25.28 -15.60 1.33
N LYS A 302 -25.70 -16.57 2.14
CA LYS A 302 -24.88 -17.39 3.06
C LYS A 302 -23.79 -18.27 2.42
N ALA A 303 -23.86 -18.55 1.10
CA ALA A 303 -22.87 -19.39 0.43
C ALA A 303 -22.74 -19.12 -1.08
N TYR A 304 -21.52 -19.24 -1.58
CA TYR A 304 -21.15 -19.10 -2.99
C TYR A 304 -20.48 -20.38 -3.49
N THR A 305 -20.79 -20.79 -4.72
CA THR A 305 -20.15 -21.95 -5.37
C THR A 305 -19.74 -21.58 -6.79
N PHE A 306 -18.44 -21.65 -7.08
CA PHE A 306 -17.90 -21.40 -8.41
C PHE A 306 -16.78 -22.39 -8.73
N LYS A 307 -16.30 -22.38 -9.97
CA LYS A 307 -15.15 -23.19 -10.38
C LYS A 307 -13.93 -22.31 -10.57
N VAL A 308 -12.77 -22.83 -10.21
CA VAL A 308 -11.48 -22.28 -10.62
C VAL A 308 -10.85 -23.24 -11.61
N GLU A 309 -10.32 -22.67 -12.68
CA GLU A 309 -9.49 -23.33 -13.69
C GLU A 309 -8.03 -23.04 -13.38
N ALA A 310 -7.17 -24.07 -13.47
CA ALA A 310 -5.72 -23.93 -13.44
C ALA A 310 -5.18 -24.42 -14.79
N SER A 311 -4.22 -23.69 -15.37
CA SER A 311 -3.61 -23.99 -16.68
C SER A 311 -2.15 -23.55 -16.73
N ASN A 312 -1.31 -24.27 -17.48
CA ASN A 312 0.08 -23.84 -17.70
C ASN A 312 0.12 -22.55 -18.52
N LEU A 313 1.06 -21.66 -18.20
CA LEU A 313 1.29 -20.43 -18.98
C LEU A 313 1.87 -20.71 -20.38
N HIS A 314 2.71 -21.75 -20.51
CA HIS A 314 3.49 -22.05 -21.71
C HIS A 314 3.09 -23.38 -22.36
N LEU A 315 2.09 -23.34 -23.25
CA LEU A 315 1.59 -24.52 -23.97
C LEU A 315 2.50 -24.90 -25.16
N ASP A 316 3.06 -26.11 -25.17
CA ASP A 316 3.80 -26.63 -26.33
C ASP A 316 2.84 -27.27 -27.36
N HIS A 317 2.79 -26.66 -28.55
CA HIS A 317 1.99 -27.11 -29.69
C HIS A 317 2.17 -28.59 -30.08
N ARG A 318 3.31 -29.22 -29.76
CA ARG A 318 3.57 -30.65 -29.99
C ARG A 318 2.61 -31.56 -29.20
N PHE A 319 2.13 -31.10 -28.04
CA PHE A 319 1.36 -31.92 -27.09
C PHE A 319 -0.13 -31.57 -27.02
N HIS A 320 -0.61 -30.58 -27.79
CA HIS A 320 -2.04 -30.18 -27.85
C HIS A 320 -3.03 -31.34 -28.11
N SER A 321 -2.58 -32.47 -28.64
CA SER A 321 -3.37 -33.68 -28.86
C SER A 321 -3.44 -34.65 -27.65
N ALA A 322 -2.64 -34.45 -26.61
CA ALA A 322 -2.54 -35.32 -25.43
C ALA A 322 -3.70 -35.11 -24.43
N GLY A 323 -4.26 -33.91 -24.34
CA GLY A 323 -5.41 -33.63 -23.47
C GLY A 323 -5.68 -32.14 -23.25
N PRO A 324 -6.61 -31.80 -22.35
CA PRO A 324 -6.74 -30.44 -21.85
C PRO A 324 -5.58 -30.14 -20.89
N PHE A 325 -4.75 -29.15 -21.23
CA PHE A 325 -3.67 -28.58 -20.40
C PHE A 325 -4.20 -27.71 -19.26
N LYS A 326 -5.27 -28.19 -18.63
CA LYS A 326 -6.01 -27.49 -17.59
C LYS A 326 -6.90 -28.42 -16.80
N ASP A 327 -7.06 -28.10 -15.52
CA ASP A 327 -7.95 -28.79 -14.60
C ASP A 327 -8.90 -27.79 -13.93
N THR A 328 -10.03 -28.29 -13.41
CA THR A 328 -11.02 -27.42 -12.74
C THR A 328 -11.47 -27.99 -11.41
N ALA A 329 -11.31 -27.20 -10.35
CA ALA A 329 -11.84 -27.52 -9.02
C ALA A 329 -13.04 -26.63 -8.66
N THR A 330 -13.93 -27.14 -7.81
CA THR A 330 -15.10 -26.39 -7.32
C THR A 330 -14.76 -25.74 -5.97
N VAL A 331 -14.83 -24.43 -5.88
CA VAL A 331 -14.68 -23.69 -4.62
C VAL A 331 -16.06 -23.41 -4.04
N LYS A 332 -16.25 -23.79 -2.77
CA LYS A 332 -17.43 -23.50 -1.97
C LYS A 332 -17.03 -22.58 -0.83
N ILE A 333 -17.48 -21.33 -0.90
CA ILE A 333 -17.29 -20.33 0.15
C ILE A 333 -18.56 -20.30 0.99
N SER A 334 -18.47 -20.60 2.28
CA SER A 334 -19.52 -20.28 3.25
C SER A 334 -19.22 -18.94 3.89
N VAL A 335 -20.15 -18.00 3.77
CA VAL A 335 -20.09 -16.74 4.52
C VAL A 335 -20.38 -17.09 5.99
N MET A 336 -19.65 -16.45 6.90
CA MET A 336 -19.89 -16.50 8.33
C MET A 336 -20.53 -15.19 8.76
N ASP A 337 -21.66 -15.34 9.42
CA ASP A 337 -22.40 -14.33 10.17
C ASP A 337 -21.50 -13.61 11.20
N VAL A 338 -21.58 -12.28 11.26
CA VAL A 338 -20.86 -11.43 12.23
C VAL A 338 -21.82 -10.39 12.81
N ASP A 339 -21.89 -10.32 14.14
CA ASP A 339 -22.77 -9.43 14.93
C ASP A 339 -22.77 -7.97 14.38
N GLU A 340 -23.85 -7.57 13.68
CA GLU A 340 -24.05 -6.26 13.03
C GLU A 340 -25.02 -5.37 13.84
N PRO A 341 -24.94 -4.03 13.81
CA PRO A 341 -25.89 -3.16 14.51
C PRO A 341 -27.31 -3.23 13.91
N PRO A 342 -28.39 -3.11 14.73
CA PRO A 342 -29.77 -3.22 14.25
C PRO A 342 -30.11 -2.23 13.13
N VAL A 343 -30.82 -2.67 12.09
CA VAL A 343 -31.10 -1.85 10.91
C VAL A 343 -32.49 -1.21 10.99
N PHE A 344 -32.56 0.12 10.91
CA PHE A 344 -33.83 0.86 10.82
C PHE A 344 -34.57 0.60 9.50
N SER A 345 -35.89 0.46 9.56
CA SER A 345 -36.73 0.18 8.37
C SER A 345 -36.81 1.35 7.37
N LYS A 346 -36.42 2.56 7.77
CA LYS A 346 -36.34 3.76 6.93
C LYS A 346 -35.08 4.57 7.30
N PRO A 347 -34.43 5.25 6.33
CA PRO A 347 -33.25 6.09 6.59
C PRO A 347 -33.58 7.45 7.21
N LEU A 348 -34.85 7.87 7.15
CA LEU A 348 -35.39 9.09 7.74
C LEU A 348 -36.85 8.82 8.12
N TYR A 349 -37.25 9.25 9.31
CA TYR A 349 -38.66 9.29 9.71
C TYR A 349 -39.12 10.74 9.75
N THR A 350 -40.26 11.02 9.12
CA THR A 350 -40.93 12.32 9.20
C THR A 350 -42.27 12.12 9.90
N MET A 351 -42.53 12.94 10.91
CA MET A 351 -43.75 12.93 11.71
C MET A 351 -44.33 14.35 11.78
N GLU A 352 -45.63 14.45 12.00
CA GLU A 352 -46.35 15.72 12.08
C GLU A 352 -47.17 15.73 13.36
N VAL A 353 -47.12 16.84 14.11
CA VAL A 353 -47.77 17.00 15.42
C VAL A 353 -48.31 18.42 15.53
N TYR A 354 -49.52 18.61 16.04
CA TYR A 354 -50.05 19.95 16.33
C TYR A 354 -49.43 20.49 17.62
N GLU A 355 -49.19 21.80 17.70
CA GLU A 355 -48.58 22.39 18.91
C GLU A 355 -49.46 22.28 20.17
N ASP A 356 -50.78 22.29 20.00
CA ASP A 356 -51.77 22.08 21.07
C ASP A 356 -51.83 20.62 21.59
N THR A 357 -51.00 19.73 21.05
CA THR A 357 -50.96 18.31 21.45
C THR A 357 -50.53 18.18 22.91
N PRO A 358 -51.34 17.55 23.79
CA PRO A 358 -51.00 17.43 25.20
C PRO A 358 -49.78 16.52 25.42
N VAL A 359 -49.01 16.83 26.46
CA VAL A 359 -47.85 16.04 26.92
C VAL A 359 -48.23 14.58 27.14
N GLY A 360 -47.35 13.67 26.71
CA GLY A 360 -47.53 12.21 26.78
C GLY A 360 -48.29 11.61 25.59
N THR A 361 -48.56 12.38 24.54
CA THR A 361 -49.25 11.87 23.33
C THR A 361 -48.25 11.24 22.38
N VAL A 362 -48.52 10.01 21.94
CA VAL A 362 -47.70 9.30 20.93
C VAL A 362 -47.94 9.93 19.55
N ILE A 363 -46.86 10.41 18.93
CA ILE A 363 -46.87 11.04 17.60
C ILE A 363 -46.67 9.98 16.50
N GLY A 364 -45.81 9.00 16.76
CA GLY A 364 -45.46 7.95 15.81
C GLY A 364 -44.53 6.90 16.43
N ALA A 365 -44.00 6.01 15.59
CA ALA A 365 -43.06 4.99 16.03
C ALA A 365 -41.93 4.81 14.99
N VAL A 366 -40.74 4.48 15.48
CA VAL A 366 -39.61 4.02 14.68
C VAL A 366 -39.40 2.53 14.88
N THR A 367 -38.92 1.87 13.82
CA THR A 367 -38.73 0.42 13.81
C THR A 367 -37.32 0.11 13.32
N ALA A 368 -36.56 -0.63 14.13
CA ALA A 368 -35.31 -1.26 13.76
C ALA A 368 -35.37 -2.76 14.07
N GLN A 369 -34.62 -3.55 13.30
CA GLN A 369 -34.59 -5.00 13.43
C GLN A 369 -33.15 -5.51 13.36
N ASP A 370 -32.84 -6.47 14.22
CA ASP A 370 -31.61 -7.26 14.18
C ASP A 370 -31.78 -8.38 13.14
N LEU A 371 -30.89 -8.44 12.15
CA LEU A 371 -31.03 -9.33 10.98
C LEU A 371 -30.31 -10.68 11.16
N ASP A 372 -29.34 -10.72 12.07
CA ASP A 372 -28.36 -11.78 12.29
C ASP A 372 -28.99 -13.09 12.78
N VAL A 373 -28.26 -14.21 12.70
CA VAL A 373 -28.74 -15.53 13.16
C VAL A 373 -28.74 -15.60 14.67
N GLY A 374 -29.88 -15.22 15.22
CA GLY A 374 -30.09 -15.10 16.66
C GLY A 374 -30.78 -13.80 17.07
N SER A 375 -31.20 -12.97 16.10
CA SER A 375 -32.04 -11.77 16.21
C SER A 375 -32.46 -11.42 17.65
N SER A 376 -31.72 -10.49 18.23
CA SER A 376 -31.91 -9.96 19.57
C SER A 376 -33.03 -8.93 19.59
N ALA A 377 -33.68 -8.78 20.76
CA ALA A 377 -34.55 -7.64 20.98
C ALA A 377 -33.75 -6.33 20.84
N VAL A 378 -34.35 -5.35 20.17
CA VAL A 378 -33.77 -4.02 19.97
C VAL A 378 -34.25 -3.08 21.06
N ARG A 379 -33.36 -2.21 21.55
CA ARG A 379 -33.65 -1.14 22.50
C ARG A 379 -33.45 0.22 21.84
N TYR A 380 -34.36 1.15 22.09
CA TYR A 380 -34.33 2.52 21.54
C TYR A 380 -33.92 3.55 22.59
N LEU A 381 -33.26 4.63 22.15
CA LEU A 381 -32.87 5.79 22.96
C LEU A 381 -32.80 7.05 22.06
N ILE A 382 -33.14 8.23 22.58
CA ILE A 382 -32.84 9.50 21.90
C ILE A 382 -31.34 9.81 22.09
N ASP A 383 -30.69 10.38 21.07
CA ASP A 383 -29.29 10.78 21.17
C ASP A 383 -29.16 12.02 22.08
N TRP A 384 -28.49 11.86 23.22
CA TRP A 384 -28.22 12.91 24.20
C TRP A 384 -27.49 14.13 23.63
N LYS A 385 -26.80 13.99 22.47
CA LYS A 385 -26.15 15.09 21.75
C LYS A 385 -27.13 15.95 20.93
N SER A 386 -28.42 15.66 20.96
CA SER A 386 -29.44 16.37 20.19
C SER A 386 -30.49 17.00 21.10
N ASP A 387 -30.88 18.24 20.80
CA ASP A 387 -31.81 19.07 21.61
C ASP A 387 -33.24 18.50 21.71
N GLY A 388 -33.51 17.32 21.14
CA GLY A 388 -34.81 16.65 21.16
C GLY A 388 -35.17 15.97 22.48
N ASP A 389 -34.20 15.67 23.34
CA ASP A 389 -34.42 14.91 24.60
C ASP A 389 -35.26 15.67 25.65
N SER A 390 -35.32 17.01 25.56
CA SER A 390 -36.23 17.82 26.41
C SER A 390 -37.68 17.68 25.96
N TYR A 391 -37.93 17.82 24.65
CA TYR A 391 -39.27 17.95 24.09
C TYR A 391 -39.96 16.63 23.78
N PHE A 392 -39.20 15.54 23.58
CA PHE A 392 -39.72 14.24 23.16
C PHE A 392 -39.17 13.10 24.02
N THR A 393 -39.96 12.04 24.17
CA THR A 393 -39.54 10.78 24.79
C THR A 393 -39.75 9.62 23.82
N ILE A 394 -39.02 8.52 24.02
CA ILE A 394 -39.21 7.27 23.28
C ILE A 394 -39.40 6.08 24.23
N ASP A 395 -40.34 5.19 23.90
CA ASP A 395 -40.42 3.88 24.54
C ASP A 395 -39.21 3.04 24.12
N ALA A 396 -38.38 2.67 25.10
CA ALA A 396 -37.14 1.92 24.88
C ALA A 396 -37.37 0.51 24.30
N SER A 397 -38.60 -0.01 24.29
CA SER A 397 -38.97 -1.34 23.79
C SER A 397 -39.86 -1.32 22.54
N GLU A 398 -40.86 -0.44 22.48
CA GLU A 398 -41.77 -0.34 21.33
C GLU A 398 -41.31 0.67 20.25
N GLY A 399 -40.38 1.57 20.58
CA GLY A 399 -39.89 2.59 19.65
C GLY A 399 -40.89 3.72 19.37
N THR A 400 -41.94 3.84 20.19
CA THR A 400 -42.97 4.90 20.06
C THR A 400 -42.44 6.23 20.59
N VAL A 401 -42.51 7.28 19.77
CA VAL A 401 -42.10 8.65 20.11
C VAL A 401 -43.32 9.44 20.59
N ALA A 402 -43.18 10.11 21.74
CA ALA A 402 -44.24 10.88 22.38
C ALA A 402 -43.76 12.29 22.81
N THR A 403 -44.70 13.23 22.96
CA THR A 403 -44.42 14.57 23.51
C THR A 403 -44.05 14.49 25.00
N ASN A 404 -43.02 15.22 25.42
CA ASN A 404 -42.58 15.35 26.81
C ASN A 404 -42.81 16.75 27.38
N GLU A 405 -42.68 17.77 26.53
CA GLU A 405 -43.02 19.17 26.85
C GLU A 405 -44.09 19.69 25.88
N LEU A 406 -44.64 20.86 26.19
CA LEU A 406 -45.53 21.57 25.27
C LEU A 406 -44.70 22.08 24.09
N LEU A 407 -45.25 21.96 22.89
CA LEU A 407 -44.63 22.47 21.67
C LEU A 407 -45.17 23.87 21.38
N ASP A 408 -44.32 24.71 20.80
CA ASP A 408 -44.63 26.08 20.36
C ASP A 408 -43.97 26.25 19.00
N ARG A 409 -44.78 26.43 17.96
CA ARG A 409 -44.32 26.46 16.57
C ARG A 409 -43.71 27.81 16.20
N GLU A 410 -44.20 28.90 16.78
CA GLU A 410 -43.68 30.26 16.62
C GLU A 410 -42.27 30.39 17.23
N SER A 411 -41.98 29.59 18.26
CA SER A 411 -40.63 29.34 18.76
C SER A 411 -39.85 28.41 17.80
N THR A 412 -40.36 27.20 17.54
CA THR A 412 -39.64 26.14 16.80
C THR A 412 -40.56 25.27 15.95
N ALA A 413 -40.74 25.66 14.68
CA ALA A 413 -41.61 24.97 13.74
C ALA A 413 -41.16 23.54 13.31
N GLN A 414 -39.89 23.19 13.50
CA GLN A 414 -39.35 21.87 13.14
C GLN A 414 -38.29 21.44 14.16
N TYR A 415 -38.41 20.21 14.65
CA TYR A 415 -37.39 19.56 15.46
C TYR A 415 -36.69 18.48 14.63
N ASN A 416 -35.36 18.50 14.63
CA ASN A 416 -34.52 17.50 13.97
C ASN A 416 -33.56 16.92 15.00
N PHE A 417 -33.75 15.65 15.34
CA PHE A 417 -32.93 14.94 16.30
C PHE A 417 -32.71 13.50 15.82
N SER A 418 -31.88 12.76 16.56
CA SER A 418 -31.54 11.39 16.17
C SER A 418 -31.97 10.38 17.22
N ILE A 419 -32.36 9.20 16.76
CA ILE A 419 -32.67 8.06 17.62
C ILE A 419 -31.64 6.96 17.37
N ILE A 420 -31.18 6.37 18.46
CA ILE A 420 -30.23 5.28 18.53
C ILE A 420 -31.01 3.99 18.78
N ALA A 421 -30.70 2.94 18.02
CA ALA A 421 -31.20 1.59 18.24
C ALA A 421 -30.01 0.65 18.49
N SER A 422 -30.03 -0.08 19.61
CA SER A 422 -28.96 -1.02 19.98
C SER A 422 -29.51 -2.39 20.38
N LYS A 423 -28.68 -3.43 20.35
CA LYS A 423 -29.11 -4.77 20.81
C LYS A 423 -29.20 -4.81 22.32
N VAL A 424 -30.23 -5.46 22.86
CA VAL A 424 -30.34 -5.76 24.31
C VAL A 424 -29.21 -6.69 24.79
N SER A 425 -28.70 -7.56 23.91
CA SER A 425 -27.58 -8.47 24.15
C SER A 425 -26.21 -7.77 24.13
N ASN A 426 -26.02 -6.79 23.24
CA ASN A 426 -24.77 -6.10 23.01
C ASN A 426 -25.02 -4.59 22.72
N PRO A 427 -24.96 -3.71 23.75
CA PRO A 427 -25.30 -2.30 23.58
C PRO A 427 -24.23 -1.50 22.82
N LEU A 428 -23.05 -2.07 22.56
CA LEU A 428 -21.98 -1.43 21.78
C LEU A 428 -22.32 -1.39 20.27
N LEU A 429 -23.14 -2.33 19.81
CA LEU A 429 -23.63 -2.35 18.43
C LEU A 429 -24.93 -1.55 18.36
N ALA A 430 -24.77 -0.29 17.95
CA ALA A 430 -25.85 0.67 17.83
C ALA A 430 -25.86 1.32 16.45
N SER A 431 -27.06 1.50 15.89
CA SER A 431 -27.30 2.31 14.70
C SER A 431 -28.00 3.60 15.07
N LYS A 432 -27.97 4.59 14.16
CA LYS A 432 -28.51 5.93 14.36
C LYS A 432 -29.37 6.33 13.15
N VAL A 433 -30.58 6.82 13.40
CA VAL A 433 -31.47 7.38 12.38
C VAL A 433 -31.84 8.81 12.74
N ASN A 434 -32.05 9.66 11.73
CA ASN A 434 -32.59 11.00 11.95
C ASN A 434 -34.12 10.99 11.90
N ILE A 435 -34.73 11.87 12.68
CA ILE A 435 -36.16 12.12 12.71
C ILE A 435 -36.40 13.61 12.53
N LEU A 436 -37.33 13.94 11.63
CA LEU A 436 -37.86 15.28 11.45
C LEU A 436 -39.30 15.31 11.96
N ILE A 437 -39.54 16.09 13.03
CA ILE A 437 -40.88 16.37 13.53
C ILE A 437 -41.26 17.77 13.05
N ASN A 438 -42.27 17.84 12.20
CA ASN A 438 -42.88 19.10 11.78
C ASN A 438 -43.98 19.47 12.77
N VAL A 439 -43.89 20.65 13.37
CA VAL A 439 -44.95 21.18 14.22
C VAL A 439 -45.97 21.90 13.32
N LEU A 440 -47.22 21.47 13.42
CA LEU A 440 -48.36 22.00 12.67
C LEU A 440 -49.02 23.12 13.47
N ASP A 441 -49.32 24.20 12.73
CA ASP A 441 -49.92 25.45 13.18
C ASP A 441 -51.35 25.24 13.74
N VAL A 442 -51.61 25.85 14.89
CA VAL A 442 -52.92 25.99 15.53
C VAL A 442 -53.20 27.47 15.73
N ASN A 443 -54.45 27.90 15.53
CA ASN A 443 -54.79 29.33 15.47
C ASN A 443 -54.91 29.95 16.88
N GLU A 444 -53.77 30.33 17.47
CA GLU A 444 -53.65 30.86 18.83
C GLU A 444 -53.58 32.40 18.87
N PHE A 445 -52.95 33.04 17.89
CA PHE A 445 -52.75 34.49 17.90
C PHE A 445 -53.88 35.22 17.14
N PRO A 446 -54.40 36.35 17.66
CA PRO A 446 -55.38 37.15 16.94
C PRO A 446 -54.69 38.12 15.95
N PRO A 447 -55.28 38.38 14.77
CA PRO A 447 -54.69 39.26 13.77
C PRO A 447 -54.61 40.72 14.24
N GLU A 448 -53.45 41.36 14.09
CA GLU A 448 -53.18 42.75 14.51
C GLU A 448 -53.15 43.73 13.33
N LEU A 449 -53.44 45.02 13.56
CA LEU A 449 -53.30 46.04 12.52
C LEU A 449 -51.83 46.28 12.17
N SER A 450 -51.51 46.22 10.88
CA SER A 450 -50.21 46.65 10.37
C SER A 450 -50.04 48.17 10.54
N VAL A 451 -48.88 48.60 11.06
CA VAL A 451 -48.48 50.02 11.18
C VAL A 451 -48.68 50.74 9.83
N PRO A 452 -49.33 51.93 9.78
CA PRO A 452 -49.49 52.92 10.85
C PRO A 452 -50.79 52.86 11.64
N TYR A 453 -50.69 53.15 12.95
CA TYR A 453 -51.84 53.34 13.86
C TYR A 453 -52.42 54.77 13.86
N GLU A 454 -51.76 55.72 13.17
CA GLU A 454 -52.18 57.11 13.06
C GLU A 454 -52.47 57.46 11.59
N THR A 455 -53.52 58.23 11.34
CA THR A 455 -53.81 58.83 10.03
C THR A 455 -54.42 60.23 10.18
N ALA A 456 -54.57 60.93 9.07
CA ALA A 456 -55.06 62.31 9.03
C ALA A 456 -56.27 62.48 8.11
N VAL A 457 -57.24 63.28 8.54
CA VAL A 457 -58.41 63.67 7.74
C VAL A 457 -58.41 65.18 7.50
N CYS A 458 -58.72 65.57 6.27
CA CYS A 458 -58.86 66.97 5.90
C CYS A 458 -60.16 67.60 6.42
N GLU A 459 -60.11 68.86 6.87
CA GLU A 459 -61.31 69.58 7.32
C GLU A 459 -62.42 69.68 6.24
N ASN A 460 -62.04 69.69 4.96
CA ASN A 460 -62.93 69.73 3.80
C ASN A 460 -63.29 68.33 3.23
N ALA A 461 -63.00 67.24 3.95
CA ALA A 461 -63.30 65.88 3.50
C ALA A 461 -64.80 65.67 3.28
N LYS A 462 -65.14 65.03 2.16
CA LYS A 462 -66.52 64.71 1.74
C LYS A 462 -66.93 63.36 2.32
N PRO A 463 -68.23 63.05 2.47
CA PRO A 463 -68.67 61.70 2.78
C PRO A 463 -68.31 60.72 1.64
N GLY A 464 -67.95 59.48 1.99
CA GLY A 464 -67.54 58.44 1.05
C GLY A 464 -66.08 58.53 0.59
N GLN A 465 -65.23 59.31 1.27
CA GLN A 465 -63.81 59.45 0.94
C GLN A 465 -62.98 58.49 1.79
N ILE A 466 -62.15 57.66 1.14
CA ILE A 466 -61.17 56.81 1.81
C ILE A 466 -59.97 57.68 2.21
N ILE A 467 -59.64 57.71 3.51
CA ILE A 467 -58.53 58.52 4.06
C ILE A 467 -57.25 57.70 4.28
N GLN A 468 -57.39 56.40 4.54
CA GLN A 468 -56.29 55.47 4.78
C GLN A 468 -56.70 54.08 4.31
N ILE A 469 -55.74 53.33 3.77
CA ILE A 469 -55.86 51.88 3.61
C ILE A 469 -55.01 51.25 4.71
N VAL A 470 -55.60 50.32 5.44
CA VAL A 470 -54.94 49.52 6.48
C VAL A 470 -54.93 48.04 6.08
N SER A 471 -53.92 47.30 6.52
CA SER A 471 -53.85 45.85 6.44
C SER A 471 -53.78 45.25 7.84
N ALA A 472 -54.00 43.94 7.93
CA ALA A 472 -53.71 43.17 9.13
C ALA A 472 -52.56 42.20 8.86
N ALA A 473 -51.85 41.85 9.92
CA ALA A 473 -50.83 40.81 9.94
C ALA A 473 -51.06 39.95 11.19
N ASP A 474 -50.71 38.69 11.09
CA ASP A 474 -50.97 37.68 12.10
C ASP A 474 -49.71 36.81 12.26
N ARG A 475 -49.57 36.12 13.39
CA ARG A 475 -48.37 35.34 13.71
C ARG A 475 -48.45 33.90 13.24
N ASP A 476 -49.66 33.37 13.21
CA ASP A 476 -49.98 32.02 12.77
C ASP A 476 -49.66 31.82 11.27
N LEU A 477 -49.70 30.60 10.74
CA LEU A 477 -49.40 30.26 9.35
C LEU A 477 -50.47 29.37 8.73
N SER A 478 -51.46 30.00 8.09
CA SER A 478 -52.45 29.27 7.31
C SER A 478 -51.87 28.70 6.00
N PRO A 479 -51.95 27.38 5.73
CA PRO A 479 -51.50 26.76 4.49
C PRO A 479 -52.24 27.25 3.22
N ALA A 480 -53.42 27.83 3.38
CA ALA A 480 -54.21 28.41 2.29
C ALA A 480 -53.97 29.92 2.10
N GLY A 481 -53.13 30.53 2.96
CA GLY A 481 -53.04 31.96 3.17
C GLY A 481 -54.14 32.46 4.10
N GLN A 482 -53.78 33.30 5.07
CA GLN A 482 -54.75 33.90 6.00
C GLN A 482 -55.70 34.84 5.25
N GLN A 483 -56.98 34.85 5.65
CA GLN A 483 -57.95 35.83 5.19
C GLN A 483 -58.53 36.57 6.39
N PHE A 484 -58.42 37.91 6.37
CA PHE A 484 -58.90 38.76 7.45
C PHE A 484 -60.18 39.49 7.06
N SER A 485 -61.09 39.65 8.01
CA SER A 485 -62.29 40.47 7.89
C SER A 485 -62.22 41.69 8.82
N PHE A 486 -62.67 42.84 8.33
CA PHE A 486 -62.55 44.11 9.05
C PHE A 486 -63.92 44.71 9.37
N ARG A 487 -64.19 44.96 10.66
CA ARG A 487 -65.44 45.60 11.12
C ARG A 487 -65.17 46.70 12.14
N LEU A 488 -66.13 47.61 12.30
CA LEU A 488 -66.10 48.62 13.35
C LEU A 488 -66.59 47.99 14.66
N SER A 489 -66.03 48.39 15.82
CA SER A 489 -66.53 47.88 17.11
C SER A 489 -68.02 48.20 17.31
N PRO A 490 -68.81 47.32 17.95
CA PRO A 490 -70.25 47.55 18.17
C PRO A 490 -70.56 48.85 18.92
N GLU A 491 -69.65 49.27 19.80
CA GLU A 491 -69.75 50.49 20.61
C GLU A 491 -69.58 51.76 19.76
N ALA A 492 -68.67 51.74 18.78
CA ALA A 492 -68.42 52.84 17.86
C ALA A 492 -69.39 52.89 16.66
N ALA A 493 -70.18 51.83 16.44
CA ALA A 493 -71.14 51.72 15.34
C ALA A 493 -72.41 52.60 15.50
N ILE A 494 -72.59 53.27 16.65
CA ILE A 494 -73.75 54.13 16.92
C ILE A 494 -73.47 55.56 16.42
N LYS A 495 -73.96 55.88 15.20
CA LYS A 495 -73.69 57.13 14.46
C LYS A 495 -72.18 57.40 14.24
N PRO A 496 -71.48 56.53 13.49
CA PRO A 496 -70.05 56.63 13.29
C PRO A 496 -69.65 57.89 12.50
N ASN A 497 -68.56 58.55 12.93
CA ASN A 497 -67.92 59.62 12.16
C ASN A 497 -67.09 59.07 10.97
N PHE A 498 -66.63 57.83 11.09
CA PHE A 498 -65.88 57.08 10.07
C PHE A 498 -66.32 55.63 10.09
N THR A 499 -66.36 54.99 8.94
CA THR A 499 -66.64 53.56 8.78
C THR A 499 -65.43 52.82 8.25
N VAL A 500 -65.38 51.52 8.51
CA VAL A 500 -64.38 50.61 7.93
C VAL A 500 -65.03 49.92 6.74
N ARG A 501 -64.38 49.97 5.57
CA ARG A 501 -64.81 49.31 4.35
C ARG A 501 -63.81 48.22 3.99
N ASP A 502 -64.18 46.98 4.26
CA ASP A 502 -63.42 45.80 3.88
C ASP A 502 -63.38 45.62 2.34
N PHE A 503 -62.19 45.41 1.78
CA PHE A 503 -61.99 45.15 0.35
C PHE A 503 -61.86 43.65 0.00
N ARG A 504 -61.93 42.75 1.00
CA ARG A 504 -61.83 41.28 0.87
C ARG A 504 -60.51 40.78 0.28
N ASN A 505 -59.44 41.54 0.46
CA ASN A 505 -58.09 41.26 -0.02
C ASN A 505 -57.04 41.50 1.10
N ASN A 506 -57.43 41.23 2.35
CA ASN A 506 -56.66 41.54 3.57
C ASN A 506 -56.34 43.02 3.81
N THR A 507 -57.04 43.92 3.11
CA THR A 507 -56.98 45.36 3.35
C THR A 507 -58.36 45.96 3.52
N ALA A 508 -58.45 47.03 4.30
CA ALA A 508 -59.66 47.81 4.51
C ALA A 508 -59.39 49.31 4.34
N GLY A 509 -60.37 50.01 3.78
CA GLY A 509 -60.37 51.47 3.67
C GLY A 509 -61.10 52.11 4.84
N ILE A 510 -60.46 53.09 5.48
CA ILE A 510 -61.13 53.96 6.46
C ILE A 510 -61.87 55.05 5.68
N GLU A 511 -63.20 55.11 5.82
CA GLU A 511 -64.10 55.94 5.01
C GLU A 511 -64.82 57.00 5.86
N THR A 512 -64.88 58.23 5.37
CA THR A 512 -65.58 59.35 6.03
C THR A 512 -67.10 59.25 5.86
N GLN A 513 -67.87 59.38 6.95
CA GLN A 513 -69.35 59.34 6.89
C GLN A 513 -70.03 60.71 6.90
N ARG A 514 -69.34 61.76 7.36
CA ARG A 514 -69.90 63.11 7.48
C ARG A 514 -69.29 64.08 6.49
N ASN A 515 -70.01 65.17 6.23
CA ASN A 515 -69.54 66.26 5.39
C ASN A 515 -68.77 67.29 6.23
N GLY A 516 -67.45 67.31 6.06
CA GLY A 516 -66.54 68.19 6.78
C GLY A 516 -66.18 67.74 8.20
N TYR A 517 -64.97 68.12 8.63
CA TYR A 517 -64.44 67.83 9.96
C TYR A 517 -63.88 69.15 10.51
N SER A 518 -64.21 69.53 11.75
CA SER A 518 -63.69 70.77 12.34
C SER A 518 -62.74 70.47 13.48
N ARG A 519 -61.47 70.87 13.31
CA ARG A 519 -60.43 70.71 14.33
C ARG A 519 -60.76 71.42 15.64
N ARG A 520 -61.56 72.51 15.58
CA ARG A 520 -62.04 73.26 16.75
C ARG A 520 -63.10 72.52 17.58
N GLN A 521 -63.83 71.59 16.98
CA GLN A 521 -64.83 70.78 17.70
C GLN A 521 -64.16 69.56 18.33
N GLN A 522 -63.30 68.89 17.58
CA GLN A 522 -62.53 67.74 18.04
C GLN A 522 -61.35 67.51 17.08
N GLU A 523 -60.14 67.55 17.63
CA GLU A 523 -58.88 67.43 16.88
C GLU A 523 -58.49 65.97 16.60
N LEU A 524 -58.77 65.07 17.55
CA LEU A 524 -58.44 63.64 17.47
C LEU A 524 -59.70 62.80 17.59
N TYR A 525 -59.84 61.83 16.70
CA TYR A 525 -60.83 60.76 16.76
C TYR A 525 -60.13 59.43 16.99
N SER A 526 -60.74 58.55 17.76
CA SER A 526 -60.26 57.18 17.96
C SER A 526 -61.25 56.23 17.31
N LEU A 527 -60.77 55.39 16.39
CA LEU A 527 -61.58 54.44 15.63
C LEU A 527 -61.17 53.01 16.01
N PRO A 528 -61.94 52.31 16.87
CA PRO A 528 -61.68 50.92 17.22
C PRO A 528 -62.07 50.00 16.06
N VAL A 529 -61.08 49.53 15.31
CA VAL A 529 -61.23 48.55 14.24
C VAL A 529 -61.08 47.16 14.84
N VAL A 530 -62.11 46.33 14.65
CA VAL A 530 -62.07 44.90 14.99
C VAL A 530 -61.58 44.15 13.75
N ILE A 531 -60.55 43.34 13.93
CA ILE A 531 -60.07 42.39 12.92
C ILE A 531 -60.43 41.01 13.41
N GLU A 532 -60.91 40.16 12.51
CA GLU A 532 -61.32 38.79 12.78
C GLU A 532 -60.78 37.91 11.66
N ASP A 533 -60.12 36.81 12.03
CA ASP A 533 -59.54 35.87 11.07
C ASP A 533 -60.61 34.99 10.38
N SER A 534 -60.16 34.02 9.60
CA SER A 534 -61.00 33.01 8.95
C SER A 534 -60.65 31.58 9.35
N SER A 535 -59.82 31.41 10.36
CA SER A 535 -59.32 30.13 10.86
C SER A 535 -60.29 29.53 11.90
N TYR A 536 -59.99 28.36 12.43
CA TYR A 536 -60.74 27.78 13.55
C TYR A 536 -59.77 27.34 14.65
N PRO A 537 -59.98 27.74 15.93
CA PRO A 537 -61.02 28.67 16.40
C PRO A 537 -60.81 30.10 15.88
N VAL A 538 -61.89 30.80 15.55
CA VAL A 538 -61.82 32.20 15.06
C VAL A 538 -61.36 33.12 16.19
N GLN A 539 -60.23 33.79 16.00
CA GLN A 539 -59.72 34.82 16.90
C GLN A 539 -60.07 36.22 16.36
N SER A 540 -60.11 37.20 17.27
CA SER A 540 -60.35 38.60 16.89
C SER A 540 -59.65 39.58 17.82
N SER A 541 -58.99 40.59 17.24
CA SER A 541 -58.39 41.72 17.98
C SER A 541 -59.22 42.99 17.79
N THR A 542 -59.05 43.97 18.68
CA THR A 542 -59.57 45.33 18.49
C THR A 542 -58.43 46.34 18.59
N SER A 543 -58.05 46.92 17.45
CA SER A 543 -56.98 47.91 17.34
C SER A 543 -57.56 49.32 17.18
N THR A 544 -57.09 50.28 18.00
CA THR A 544 -57.59 51.67 17.96
C THR A 544 -56.73 52.55 17.04
N MET A 545 -57.28 52.91 15.88
CA MET A 545 -56.66 53.86 14.96
C MET A 545 -56.91 55.31 15.42
N THR A 546 -55.87 56.15 15.47
CA THR A 546 -56.03 57.59 15.73
C THR A 546 -56.20 58.35 14.41
N ILE A 547 -57.19 59.24 14.34
CA ILE A 547 -57.48 60.05 13.15
C ILE A 547 -57.40 61.53 13.57
N ARG A 548 -56.38 62.22 13.07
CA ARG A 548 -56.13 63.64 13.36
C ARG A 548 -56.77 64.54 12.30
N VAL A 549 -57.53 65.55 12.74
CA VAL A 549 -58.12 66.54 11.82
C VAL A 549 -57.08 67.61 11.46
N CYS A 550 -56.73 67.70 10.18
CA CYS A 550 -55.74 68.64 9.67
C CYS A 550 -56.35 69.61 8.65
N ARG A 551 -55.78 70.82 8.56
CA ARG A 551 -56.16 71.79 7.53
C ARG A 551 -55.52 71.39 6.21
N CYS A 552 -56.29 71.41 5.13
CA CYS A 552 -55.86 71.03 3.79
C CYS A 552 -56.15 72.11 2.75
N ASP A 553 -55.50 72.00 1.59
CA ASP A 553 -55.74 72.86 0.43
C ASP A 553 -57.01 72.46 -0.36
N SER A 554 -57.35 73.19 -1.43
CA SER A 554 -58.47 72.87 -2.33
C SER A 554 -58.37 71.46 -2.92
N ASP A 555 -57.14 70.99 -3.12
CA ASP A 555 -56.83 69.72 -3.80
C ASP A 555 -56.70 68.55 -2.81
N GLY A 556 -56.98 68.79 -1.52
CA GLY A 556 -56.98 67.75 -0.47
C GLY A 556 -55.62 67.40 0.11
N THR A 557 -54.57 68.17 -0.19
CA THR A 557 -53.23 68.02 0.39
C THR A 557 -53.17 68.64 1.79
N ILE A 558 -52.51 67.97 2.73
CA ILE A 558 -52.40 68.40 4.13
C ILE A 558 -51.41 69.56 4.25
N LEU A 559 -51.86 70.68 4.84
CA LEU A 559 -51.07 71.89 5.07
C LEU A 559 -50.55 72.02 6.51
N SER A 560 -51.38 71.68 7.51
CA SER A 560 -50.96 71.73 8.92
C SER A 560 -51.83 70.87 9.85
N CYS A 561 -51.16 70.11 10.72
CA CYS A 561 -51.74 69.19 11.71
C CYS A 561 -51.42 69.54 13.17
N ASN A 562 -50.53 70.52 13.43
CA ASN A 562 -50.04 70.84 14.78
C ASN A 562 -50.69 72.11 15.32
N VAL A 563 -50.81 72.22 16.66
CA VAL A 563 -51.17 73.49 17.31
C VAL A 563 -49.86 74.24 17.49
N GLU A 564 -49.45 75.02 16.49
CA GLU A 564 -48.32 75.93 16.67
C GLU A 564 -48.72 77.07 17.60
N ALA A 565 -48.51 76.85 18.90
CA ALA A 565 -48.26 77.95 19.81
C ALA A 565 -46.92 78.59 19.40
N ILE A 566 -46.98 79.75 18.76
CA ILE A 566 -45.81 80.51 18.33
C ILE A 566 -45.09 81.04 19.58
N PHE A 567 -44.23 80.21 20.16
CA PHE A 567 -43.26 80.63 21.16
C PHE A 567 -42.09 81.31 20.44
N LEU A 568 -42.02 82.64 20.55
CA LEU A 568 -40.82 83.40 20.18
C LEU A 568 -39.63 82.84 20.98
N PRO A 569 -38.47 82.56 20.35
CA PRO A 569 -37.32 82.03 21.07
C PRO A 569 -36.79 83.09 22.04
N VAL A 570 -36.86 82.77 23.35
CA VAL A 570 -36.26 83.61 24.40
C VAL A 570 -34.75 83.45 24.31
N GLY A 571 -34.10 84.40 23.62
CA GLY A 571 -32.65 84.41 23.48
C GLY A 571 -31.96 84.53 24.84
N LEU A 572 -31.15 83.52 25.19
CA LEU A 572 -30.29 83.58 26.37
C LEU A 572 -29.29 84.74 26.21
N SER A 573 -29.25 85.66 27.17
CA SER A 573 -28.33 86.80 27.15
C SER A 573 -26.87 86.33 27.03
N THR A 574 -26.05 87.05 26.25
CA THR A 574 -24.63 86.74 26.03
C THR A 574 -23.83 86.67 27.33
N GLY A 575 -24.24 87.37 28.38
CA GLY A 575 -23.65 87.25 29.72
C GLY A 575 -23.84 85.87 30.37
N ALA A 576 -24.93 85.16 30.10
CA ALA A 576 -25.18 83.83 30.64
C ALA A 576 -24.26 82.78 29.98
N LEU A 577 -24.05 82.88 28.67
CA LEU A 577 -23.10 82.01 27.95
C LEU A 577 -21.66 82.21 28.44
N ILE A 578 -21.25 83.46 28.69
CA ILE A 578 -19.93 83.76 29.26
C ILE A 578 -19.80 83.17 30.68
N ALA A 579 -20.83 83.31 31.53
CA ALA A 579 -20.82 82.75 32.89
C ALA A 579 -20.73 81.21 32.90
N ILE A 580 -21.43 80.52 32.00
CA ILE A 580 -21.39 79.06 31.86
C ILE A 580 -19.99 78.61 31.41
N LEU A 581 -19.40 79.26 30.40
CA LEU A 581 -18.03 78.98 29.94
C LEU A 581 -17.00 79.16 31.07
N LEU A 582 -17.13 80.23 31.86
CA LEU A 582 -16.24 80.49 32.99
C LEU A 582 -16.37 79.41 34.07
N CYS A 583 -17.59 78.95 34.36
CA CYS A 583 -17.83 77.84 35.30
C CYS A 583 -17.21 76.52 34.82
N ILE A 584 -17.30 76.20 33.52
CA ILE A 584 -16.70 74.98 32.95
C ILE A 584 -15.16 75.01 33.05
N VAL A 585 -14.53 76.16 32.77
CA VAL A 585 -13.08 76.32 32.92
C VAL A 585 -12.64 76.18 34.38
N ILE A 586 -13.38 76.76 35.33
CA ILE A 586 -13.10 76.61 36.77
C ILE A 586 -13.24 75.14 37.21
N LEU A 587 -14.28 74.43 36.76
CA LEU A 587 -14.46 73.01 37.05
C LEU A 587 -13.31 72.14 36.52
N LEU A 588 -12.83 72.40 35.30
CA LEU A 588 -11.69 71.67 34.73
C LEU A 588 -10.40 71.88 35.54
N VAL A 589 -10.13 73.12 36.00
CA VAL A 589 -8.97 73.41 36.86
C VAL A 589 -9.08 72.67 38.21
N ILE A 590 -10.29 72.62 38.80
CA ILE A 590 -10.55 71.87 40.05
C ILE A 590 -10.34 70.37 39.85
N VAL A 591 -10.80 69.79 38.74
CA VAL A 591 -10.62 68.36 38.42
C VAL A 591 -9.13 68.02 38.23
N VAL A 592 -8.37 68.85 37.52
CA VAL A 592 -6.92 68.65 37.33
C VAL A 592 -6.18 68.73 38.69
N LEU A 593 -6.53 69.69 39.55
CA LEU A 593 -6.00 69.77 40.92
C LEU A 593 -6.37 68.54 41.76
N TYR A 594 -7.60 68.04 41.66
CA TYR A 594 -8.07 66.85 42.38
C TYR A 594 -7.32 65.58 41.96
N VAL A 595 -7.09 65.39 40.65
CA VAL A 595 -6.32 64.26 40.11
C VAL A 595 -4.84 64.35 40.51
N ALA A 596 -4.24 65.54 40.49
CA ALA A 596 -2.88 65.75 40.96
C ALA A 596 -2.72 65.45 42.47
N LEU A 597 -3.69 65.87 43.30
CA LEU A 597 -3.69 65.63 44.75
C LEU A 597 -3.96 64.17 45.12
N ARG A 598 -4.79 63.43 44.35
CA ARG A 598 -5.04 62.00 44.59
C ARG A 598 -3.81 61.11 44.35
N ARG A 599 -2.87 61.49 43.48
CA ARG A 599 -1.69 60.66 43.16
C ARG A 599 -0.61 60.60 44.26
N GLN A 600 -0.73 61.37 45.35
CA GLN A 600 0.34 61.49 46.37
C GLN A 600 0.02 60.97 47.78
N LYS A 601 -1.16 60.41 48.07
CA LYS A 601 -1.52 60.00 49.44
C LYS A 601 -2.14 58.60 49.54
N LYS A 602 -1.43 57.72 50.29
CA LYS A 602 -1.82 56.38 50.78
C LYS A 602 -1.78 55.28 49.70
N LYS A 603 -1.07 54.16 49.82
CA LYS A 603 -0.48 53.45 51.00
C LYS A 603 -1.50 53.10 52.09
N ASP A 604 -2.07 51.90 51.93
CA ASP A 604 -2.53 50.89 52.90
C ASP A 604 -3.09 51.34 54.27
N THR A 605 -4.32 50.92 54.61
CA THR A 605 -4.55 49.77 55.52
C THR A 605 -6.04 49.40 55.68
N LEU A 606 -6.30 48.09 55.57
CA LEU A 606 -7.33 47.24 56.23
C LEU A 606 -8.35 47.86 57.21
N MET A 607 -9.66 47.63 57.00
CA MET A 607 -10.44 46.56 57.69
C MET A 607 -11.94 46.52 57.29
N THR A 608 -12.44 45.29 57.06
CA THR A 608 -13.80 44.73 57.22
C THR A 608 -14.93 45.64 57.76
N SER A 609 -16.13 45.70 57.18
CA SER A 609 -17.10 44.59 57.08
C SER A 609 -18.37 45.01 56.30
N LYS A 610 -19.10 44.01 55.75
CA LYS A 610 -20.55 43.94 55.37
C LYS A 610 -21.35 45.27 55.24
N GLU A 611 -22.05 45.55 54.13
CA GLU A 611 -23.28 44.88 53.65
C GLU A 611 -23.56 45.12 52.13
N ASP A 612 -24.41 44.28 51.50
CA ASP A 612 -25.09 44.37 50.17
C ASP A 612 -24.41 45.11 48.99
N ILE A 613 -23.92 44.47 47.90
CA ILE A 613 -24.41 43.38 47.01
C ILE A 613 -25.52 43.80 46.02
N ARG A 614 -25.07 44.26 44.84
CA ARG A 614 -25.63 44.18 43.46
C ARG A 614 -24.87 45.21 42.59
N ASP A 615 -24.44 44.96 41.35
CA ASP A 615 -24.80 43.95 40.33
C ASP A 615 -23.58 43.47 39.49
N ASN A 616 -23.86 42.51 38.60
CA ASN A 616 -23.16 42.15 37.35
C ASN A 616 -22.06 41.05 37.35
N VAL A 617 -22.52 39.83 37.07
CA VAL A 617 -22.23 39.04 35.85
C VAL A 617 -20.75 38.88 35.44
N ILE A 618 -20.20 37.69 35.70
CA ILE A 618 -19.25 36.95 34.84
C ILE A 618 -19.66 35.46 34.86
N HIS A 619 -19.31 34.70 33.81
CA HIS A 619 -19.91 33.42 33.40
C HIS A 619 -19.64 32.18 34.28
N TYR A 620 -20.48 31.17 34.05
CA TYR A 620 -20.33 29.77 34.46
C TYR A 620 -19.03 29.14 33.94
N ASP A 621 -18.18 28.71 34.87
CA ASP A 621 -17.43 27.45 34.82
C ASP A 621 -17.74 26.60 36.08
N ASP A 622 -18.80 26.94 36.83
CA ASP A 622 -19.25 26.30 38.08
C ASP A 622 -20.43 25.34 37.80
N GLU A 623 -20.13 24.25 37.08
CA GLU A 623 -20.82 22.93 37.02
C GLU A 623 -20.20 22.17 35.83
N GLY A 624 -19.65 20.96 35.95
CA GLY A 624 -19.62 20.06 37.10
C GLY A 624 -19.29 18.62 36.68
N GLY A 625 -18.05 18.37 36.22
CA GLY A 625 -17.47 17.03 36.08
C GLY A 625 -17.77 16.25 34.78
N GLY A 626 -16.82 15.38 34.41
CA GLY A 626 -16.99 14.31 33.41
C GLY A 626 -16.14 14.46 32.13
N GLU A 627 -15.37 13.41 31.83
CA GLU A 627 -14.73 13.08 30.53
C GLU A 627 -13.65 14.09 30.05
N GLU A 628 -12.36 13.75 30.01
CA GLU A 628 -11.67 12.71 29.21
C GLU A 628 -11.79 12.90 27.68
N ASP A 629 -10.64 12.88 27.02
CA ASP A 629 -10.40 12.91 25.57
C ASP A 629 -11.09 13.97 24.69
N THR A 630 -10.29 14.91 24.18
CA THR A 630 -9.72 14.70 22.82
C THR A 630 -8.61 15.68 22.48
N GLN A 631 -7.52 15.15 21.91
CA GLN A 631 -6.43 15.95 21.34
C GLN A 631 -6.87 16.56 20.01
N ALA A 632 -6.70 17.87 19.82
CA ALA A 632 -6.79 18.52 18.52
C ALA A 632 -5.48 19.28 18.24
N PHE A 633 -4.70 18.78 17.27
CA PHE A 633 -3.41 19.34 16.89
C PHE A 633 -3.57 20.71 16.21
N ASP A 634 -2.97 21.77 16.79
CA ASP A 634 -2.77 23.03 16.08
C ASP A 634 -1.46 22.99 15.27
N ILE A 635 -1.58 23.20 13.96
CA ILE A 635 -0.54 23.02 12.94
C ILE A 635 0.32 24.30 12.78
N GLY A 636 0.23 25.24 13.72
CA GLY A 636 0.97 26.52 13.69
C GLY A 636 2.50 26.42 13.87
N ALA A 637 3.03 25.28 14.32
CA ALA A 637 4.45 25.14 14.74
C ALA A 637 5.50 25.07 13.60
N LEU A 638 5.11 25.26 12.33
CA LEU A 638 6.01 25.23 11.18
C LEU A 638 6.05 26.54 10.38
N ARG A 639 6.27 27.68 11.06
CA ARG A 639 6.84 28.87 10.39
C ARG A 639 7.65 29.80 11.29
N ASN A 640 8.90 29.99 10.88
CA ASN A 640 9.76 31.16 11.12
C ASN A 640 10.58 31.22 12.45
N PRO A 641 11.76 30.58 12.51
CA PRO A 641 12.62 30.56 13.69
C PRO A 641 13.61 31.74 13.73
N LYS A 642 13.14 32.98 13.93
CA LYS A 642 14.00 34.12 14.29
C LYS A 642 13.30 35.11 15.24
N VAL A 643 14.08 35.58 16.22
CA VAL A 643 13.77 36.48 17.36
C VAL A 643 13.46 35.73 18.66
N ILE A 644 14.53 35.46 19.41
CA ILE A 644 14.50 35.26 20.86
C ILE A 644 15.24 36.44 21.46
N GLU A 645 14.56 37.23 22.30
CA GLU A 645 15.22 37.97 23.37
C GLU A 645 14.36 37.94 24.64
N ASP A 646 15.04 37.68 25.74
CA ASP A 646 14.71 38.03 27.11
C ASP A 646 13.42 37.55 27.82
N ASN A 647 13.67 36.57 28.71
CA ASN A 647 13.51 36.75 30.14
C ASN A 647 12.14 37.24 30.65
N LYS A 648 11.26 36.28 30.97
CA LYS A 648 10.41 36.38 32.16
C LYS A 648 10.05 35.03 32.76
N ILE A 649 10.69 34.75 33.89
CA ILE A 649 10.33 33.72 34.86
C ILE A 649 8.85 33.91 35.25
N ARG A 650 8.00 32.89 34.98
CA ARG A 650 6.71 32.79 35.66
C ARG A 650 6.93 32.41 37.13
N ARG A 651 6.11 32.99 38.02
CA ARG A 651 6.28 32.98 39.48
C ARG A 651 4.99 32.48 40.10
N ASP A 652 4.78 31.18 39.96
CA ASP A 652 3.52 30.53 40.30
C ASP A 652 3.76 29.44 41.36
N ILE A 653 4.76 29.67 42.22
CA ILE A 653 4.83 29.11 43.57
C ILE A 653 4.49 30.23 44.54
N LYS A 654 3.39 30.07 45.27
CA LYS A 654 3.23 30.66 46.59
C LYS A 654 2.55 29.62 47.51
N PRO A 655 2.98 29.49 48.78
CA PRO A 655 2.66 28.36 49.64
C PRO A 655 1.45 28.70 50.52
N ASP A 656 0.88 27.75 51.27
CA ASP A 656 1.27 27.38 52.65
C ASP A 656 0.14 26.44 53.15
N SER A 657 0.27 25.55 54.14
CA SER A 657 1.39 25.02 54.93
C SER A 657 0.84 23.89 55.83
N LEU A 658 1.74 23.17 56.53
CA LEU A 658 1.56 22.44 57.81
C LEU A 658 2.07 20.99 57.80
N CYS A 659 3.40 20.84 57.82
CA CYS A 659 4.02 19.85 58.70
C CYS A 659 5.17 20.49 59.48
N LEU A 660 5.34 20.07 60.73
CA LEU A 660 6.22 20.68 61.71
C LEU A 660 7.71 20.47 61.37
N PRO A 661 8.61 21.43 61.71
CA PRO A 661 10.03 21.30 61.43
C PRO A 661 10.67 20.24 62.33
N ARG A 662 10.93 19.04 61.78
CA ARG A 662 11.78 18.05 62.43
C ARG A 662 13.25 18.48 62.30
N GLN A 663 13.79 19.07 63.37
CA GLN A 663 15.24 19.28 63.49
C GLN A 663 15.98 17.94 63.27
N ARG A 664 16.86 17.88 62.27
CA ARG A 664 17.91 16.85 62.18
C ARG A 664 19.19 17.42 62.87
N PRO A 665 19.96 16.59 63.59
CA PRO A 665 21.20 17.03 64.27
C PRO A 665 22.33 17.35 63.26
N PRO A 666 23.39 18.06 63.68
CA PRO A 666 24.49 18.42 62.80
C PRO A 666 25.48 17.27 62.57
N MET A 667 25.92 17.12 61.32
CA MET A 667 27.13 16.44 60.81
C MET A 667 27.44 14.99 61.25
N GLU A 668 27.72 14.14 60.26
CA GLU A 668 29.06 13.55 60.15
C GLU A 668 29.43 13.43 58.65
N ASP A 669 30.71 13.66 58.33
CA ASP A 669 31.21 13.78 56.95
C ASP A 669 31.65 12.41 56.44
N ASN A 670 30.71 11.64 55.89
CA ASN A 670 30.97 10.28 55.42
C ASN A 670 31.65 10.30 54.04
N THR A 671 32.91 9.90 54.02
CA THR A 671 33.83 10.01 52.87
C THR A 671 33.67 8.93 51.79
N ASP A 672 32.55 8.21 51.75
CA ASP A 672 32.22 7.28 50.66
C ASP A 672 30.94 7.68 49.92
N ILE A 673 31.11 7.97 48.63
CA ILE A 673 30.05 8.40 47.71
C ILE A 673 29.05 7.26 47.48
N ARG A 674 29.46 5.99 47.60
CA ARG A 674 28.54 4.84 47.44
C ARG A 674 27.49 4.79 48.54
N ASP A 675 27.87 4.95 49.79
CA ASP A 675 26.92 4.90 50.90
C ASP A 675 25.96 6.10 50.87
N PHE A 676 26.45 7.28 50.45
CA PHE A 676 25.59 8.44 50.20
C PHE A 676 24.56 8.17 49.08
N ILE A 677 24.97 7.57 47.96
CA ILE A 677 24.06 7.22 46.86
C ILE A 677 23.05 6.16 47.30
N ASN A 678 23.49 5.09 47.95
CA ASN A 678 22.61 4.01 48.43
C ASN A 678 21.59 4.51 49.46
N GLN A 679 22.03 5.37 50.39
CA GLN A 679 21.14 6.01 51.36
C GLN A 679 20.11 6.93 50.69
N ARG A 680 20.50 7.65 49.62
CA ARG A 680 19.57 8.47 48.84
C ARG A 680 18.61 7.67 47.98
N LEU A 681 19.03 6.55 47.40
CA LEU A 681 18.14 5.60 46.72
C LEU A 681 17.05 5.13 47.69
N GLN A 682 17.46 4.69 48.88
CA GLN A 682 16.56 4.17 49.91
C GLN A 682 15.64 5.24 50.53
N GLU A 683 16.07 6.51 50.63
CA GLU A 683 15.16 7.61 50.99
C GLU A 683 14.12 7.89 49.88
N ASN A 684 14.45 7.67 48.60
CA ASN A 684 13.60 8.03 47.45
C ASN A 684 12.63 6.92 47.04
N ASP A 685 12.99 5.64 47.21
CA ASP A 685 12.09 4.50 46.99
C ASP A 685 10.97 4.38 48.05
N VAL A 686 11.13 5.06 49.19
CA VAL A 686 10.18 5.06 50.32
C VAL A 686 9.30 6.32 50.32
N ASP A 687 9.49 7.26 49.37
CA ASP A 687 8.66 8.47 49.26
C ASP A 687 7.35 8.20 48.49
N PRO A 688 6.17 8.25 49.16
CA PRO A 688 4.88 8.02 48.51
C PRO A 688 4.36 9.24 47.73
N THR A 689 5.12 10.34 47.67
CA THR A 689 4.75 11.58 46.94
C THR A 689 5.48 11.76 45.61
N ALA A 690 6.41 10.86 45.27
CA ALA A 690 7.06 10.83 43.96
C ALA A 690 6.08 10.32 42.87
N PRO A 691 5.91 11.04 41.74
CA PRO A 691 4.99 10.63 40.67
C PRO A 691 5.49 9.39 39.90
N PRO A 692 4.62 8.58 39.28
CA PRO A 692 4.97 7.21 38.86
C PRO A 692 5.64 7.09 37.49
N TYR A 693 5.73 8.17 36.71
CA TYR A 693 6.17 8.12 35.31
C TYR A 693 7.19 9.23 35.01
N ASP A 694 8.32 8.83 34.45
CA ASP A 694 9.28 9.75 33.84
C ASP A 694 8.85 10.03 32.39
N SER A 695 8.69 11.30 32.04
CA SER A 695 8.10 11.66 30.75
C SER A 695 9.13 11.62 29.62
N LEU A 696 8.81 10.91 28.55
CA LEU A 696 9.65 10.73 27.34
C LEU A 696 10.04 12.02 26.59
N ALA A 697 9.63 13.19 27.08
CA ALA A 697 9.91 14.50 26.49
C ALA A 697 11.36 15.00 26.67
N THR A 698 12.23 14.25 27.36
CA THR A 698 13.59 14.70 27.74
C THR A 698 14.73 14.14 26.86
N TYR A 699 14.42 13.34 25.83
CA TYR A 699 15.42 12.77 24.91
C TYR A 699 15.30 13.31 23.47
N ALA A 700 15.75 14.55 23.26
CA ALA A 700 15.93 15.13 21.93
C ALA A 700 17.05 16.21 21.88
N TYR A 701 18.18 15.99 22.55
CA TYR A 701 19.37 16.84 22.35
C TYR A 701 20.71 16.13 22.62
N GLU A 702 21.05 15.12 21.80
CA GLU A 702 22.46 14.74 21.64
C GLU A 702 23.12 15.72 20.66
N GLY A 703 24.07 16.52 21.16
CA GLY A 703 24.80 17.47 20.33
C GLY A 703 25.84 16.78 19.46
N ASN A 704 25.93 17.17 18.18
CA ASN A 704 27.01 16.77 17.28
C ASN A 704 28.39 17.11 17.89
N GLY A 705 29.14 16.11 18.38
CA GLY A 705 30.48 16.35 18.93
C GLY A 705 31.22 15.20 19.61
N SER A 706 30.61 14.03 19.85
CA SER A 706 31.27 12.92 20.57
C SER A 706 31.81 11.82 19.65
N ILE A 707 33.07 11.42 19.88
CA ILE A 707 33.76 10.33 19.15
C ILE A 707 33.60 9.03 19.95
N ALA A 708 32.36 8.58 20.09
CA ALA A 708 32.01 7.27 20.63
C ALA A 708 30.82 6.74 19.81
N GLU A 709 30.95 5.51 19.28
CA GLU A 709 29.92 4.90 18.44
C GLU A 709 28.63 4.66 19.24
N SER A 710 27.48 4.89 18.59
CA SER A 710 26.16 4.71 19.20
C SER A 710 25.90 3.25 19.57
N LEU A 711 25.58 2.99 20.83
CA LEU A 711 25.09 1.71 21.30
C LEU A 711 23.59 1.57 21.04
N SER A 712 23.22 1.21 19.81
CA SER A 712 21.83 0.91 19.41
C SER A 712 21.78 -0.28 18.45
N SER A 713 22.12 -1.47 18.95
CA SER A 713 21.92 -2.74 18.24
C SER A 713 20.54 -3.31 18.56
N ILE A 714 19.54 -3.00 17.73
CA ILE A 714 18.23 -3.69 17.77
C ILE A 714 17.99 -4.60 16.55
N ASP A 715 18.86 -4.53 15.54
CA ASP A 715 18.95 -5.52 14.44
C ASP A 715 20.01 -6.58 14.77
N SER A 716 19.64 -7.55 15.62
CA SER A 716 20.30 -8.85 15.67
C SER A 716 19.30 -9.95 16.03
N VAL A 717 18.83 -10.66 15.00
CA VAL A 717 18.00 -11.86 15.14
C VAL A 717 18.83 -13.00 15.74
N THR A 718 18.42 -13.51 16.89
CA THR A 718 18.80 -14.87 17.36
C THR A 718 17.60 -15.55 18.00
N THR A 719 17.10 -16.59 17.33
CA THR A 719 16.57 -17.88 17.84
C THR A 719 15.71 -17.92 19.11
N GLU A 720 14.60 -18.68 19.01
CA GLU A 720 13.74 -19.14 20.11
C GLU A 720 14.53 -19.81 21.27
N ALA A 721 14.85 -19.03 22.31
CA ALA A 721 15.08 -19.43 23.69
C ALA A 721 15.15 -18.19 24.60
N ASP A 722 14.74 -18.35 25.86
CA ASP A 722 15.02 -17.48 27.01
C ASP A 722 14.41 -16.04 26.97
N GLN A 723 13.10 -15.95 27.26
CA GLN A 723 12.48 -14.73 27.78
C GLN A 723 12.68 -14.63 29.30
N ASP A 724 13.94 -14.53 29.74
CA ASP A 724 14.27 -14.51 31.17
C ASP A 724 14.08 -13.10 31.77
N TYR A 725 12.96 -12.89 32.47
CA TYR A 725 12.55 -11.63 33.07
C TYR A 725 12.98 -11.46 34.55
N ASP A 726 13.71 -12.42 35.13
CA ASP A 726 14.07 -12.43 36.56
C ASP A 726 14.87 -11.19 37.00
N TYR A 727 15.65 -10.58 36.09
CA TYR A 727 16.43 -9.37 36.38
C TYR A 727 15.56 -8.17 36.83
N LEU A 728 14.25 -8.18 36.58
CA LEU A 728 13.32 -7.15 37.05
C LEU A 728 13.15 -7.16 38.58
N SER A 729 13.49 -8.24 39.29
CA SER A 729 13.44 -8.26 40.76
C SER A 729 14.49 -7.36 41.41
N ASP A 730 15.63 -7.15 40.73
CA ASP A 730 16.76 -6.36 41.24
C ASP A 730 16.51 -4.85 41.13
N TRP A 731 15.46 -4.44 40.39
CA TRP A 731 15.12 -3.05 40.12
C TRP A 731 14.26 -2.42 41.24
N GLY A 732 14.06 -3.15 42.33
CA GLY A 732 13.40 -2.68 43.55
C GLY A 732 11.94 -3.13 43.70
N PRO A 733 11.34 -2.89 44.88
CA PRO A 733 10.08 -3.54 45.29
C PRO A 733 8.86 -3.17 44.42
N ARG A 734 8.93 -2.09 43.63
CA ARG A 734 7.87 -1.69 42.70
C ARG A 734 7.83 -2.54 41.42
N PHE A 735 8.97 -3.08 40.98
CA PHE A 735 9.08 -3.94 39.80
C PHE A 735 8.86 -5.41 40.12
N LYS A 736 8.85 -5.78 41.39
CA LYS A 736 8.60 -7.16 41.84
C LYS A 736 7.29 -7.75 41.32
N VAL A 737 6.21 -6.96 41.22
CA VAL A 737 4.93 -7.45 40.68
C VAL A 737 5.00 -7.72 39.17
N LEU A 738 5.92 -7.07 38.44
CA LEU A 738 6.18 -7.36 37.03
C LEU A 738 7.10 -8.58 36.88
N ALA A 739 8.12 -8.72 37.73
CA ALA A 739 8.92 -9.94 37.81
C ALA A 739 8.04 -11.17 38.12
N ASP A 740 7.16 -11.09 39.14
CA ASP A 740 6.20 -12.14 39.51
C ASP A 740 5.14 -12.42 38.41
N MET A 741 4.99 -11.55 37.40
CA MET A 741 3.99 -11.68 36.31
C MET A 741 4.58 -12.16 34.98
N PHE A 742 5.88 -11.97 34.76
CA PHE A 742 6.57 -12.31 33.51
C PHE A 742 7.72 -13.32 33.68
N GLY A 743 8.23 -13.57 34.90
CA GLY A 743 9.18 -14.64 35.16
C GLY A 743 8.54 -16.03 35.04
N GLU A 744 9.24 -17.00 34.46
CA GLU A 744 8.72 -18.35 34.23
C GLU A 744 8.80 -19.22 35.51
N GLU A 745 7.67 -19.67 36.05
CA GLU A 745 7.64 -20.68 37.12
C GLU A 745 8.00 -22.10 36.61
N GLU A 746 9.28 -22.36 36.34
CA GLU A 746 9.77 -23.75 36.20
C GLU A 746 9.81 -24.46 37.57
N SER A 747 8.69 -25.10 37.96
CA SER A 747 8.65 -26.00 39.12
C SER A 747 7.85 -27.29 38.91
N TYR A 748 8.15 -28.03 37.84
CA TYR A 748 7.66 -29.40 37.68
C TYR A 748 8.34 -30.35 38.67
N ASN A 749 7.69 -30.63 39.80
CA ASN A 749 8.19 -31.52 40.86
C ASN A 749 7.45 -32.88 40.87
N PRO A 750 8.01 -33.95 40.28
CA PRO A 750 7.33 -35.23 40.11
C PRO A 750 7.53 -36.18 41.30
N ASP A 751 7.25 -35.73 42.54
CA ASP A 751 7.23 -36.61 43.72
C ASP A 751 6.32 -36.08 44.84
N LYS A 752 4.99 -36.30 44.71
CA LYS A 752 4.01 -36.25 45.81
C LYS A 752 2.65 -36.86 45.43
N VAL A 753 2.57 -38.19 45.49
CA VAL A 753 1.30 -38.93 45.56
C VAL A 753 1.36 -39.93 46.72
N THR A 754 0.95 -39.48 47.90
CA THR A 754 0.31 -40.26 49.00
C THR A 754 -0.37 -39.29 49.95
#